data_AF-A0A957CHN3-F1
#
_entry.id   AF-A0A957CHN3-F1
#
_cell.length_a   1.000
_cell.length_b   1.000
_cell.length_c   1.000
_cell.angle_alpha   90.00
_cell.angle_beta   90.00
_cell.angle_gamma   90.00
#
_symmetry.space_group_name_H-M   'P 1'
#
loop_
_entity.id
_entity.type
_entity.pdbx_description
1 polymer ?
#
loop_
_entity_poly.entity_id
_entity_poly.type
_entity_poly.pdbx_seq_one_letter_code
_entity_poly.pdbx_strand_id
1 'polypeptide(L)'
;ALLLPVILDIARQTKRPPSKLLLPMVFGALLGGMLTLIGTPPNILISDALRDAGLQSFGFFDYAPAGAAVLLAGTAFMVLMGRHLLPARDPIQAITGRDNGHADELYELREVLAQITIPANSGLAGKTLAESRIGRALGLNILAVMVNGRHHLAPTPETVLHAGNCLLALGRLDRLHQLSQQPNFIVEEAPVDLWHLLPGPVGMAEFQVTTGSPYVGQTLLQLNFHRQLGVNVLAIRRDGELRRELLRNLPLAAGDWLLVQGEDSKLEALRQVLDFRVLDEETTAVYRLEDRLLTISIPENSDLVGKSLTESRLGRTYGLTALSLTRSGKPEIVPDPETQLAAGDILVVAGDPRNLTIIRDLQGLIIDPQPNIRLGQLATGPMVLTQVVLSPFTTLAGKTLQELRFRERFGLNVLAIWHNGRAYRSNLAERPLFLGDALLLYGSREKVDLLGQEPDFLVLEETAQAPLKPAKAPIAGGIMLGVILVVLLGWLPIAIAAIIGATLMVITGCLDMEEAYRFIEWKAVFLIAGMLPLGIAMDQSGTAAFLAQGMMGAIGEMGPYAVLAGLFILSMLATLFMPNPVVAVLMAPIALNAAADLGVSPYPLMMGIAFGASASFLSPVGHPANVLVMGPGGYRFADYIKVGLPLVVVLLAVVVTAVPLFWPF
;
A
#
# COMPACT_ATOMS: atom_id res chain seq x y z
N ALA A 1 11.76 -9.68 -15.37
CA ALA A 1 10.33 -9.97 -15.62
C ALA A 1 10.16 -11.35 -16.27
N LEU A 2 10.76 -11.62 -17.43
CA LEU A 2 10.58 -12.89 -18.18
C LEU A 2 10.88 -14.17 -17.37
N LEU A 3 11.96 -14.17 -16.58
CA LEU A 3 12.35 -15.35 -15.77
C LEU A 3 11.55 -15.51 -14.48
N LEU A 4 10.78 -14.50 -14.06
CA LEU A 4 10.09 -14.50 -12.77
C LEU A 4 9.07 -15.64 -12.63
N PRO A 5 8.16 -15.88 -13.61
CA PRO A 5 7.18 -16.97 -13.53
C PRO A 5 7.87 -18.33 -13.54
N VAL A 6 8.87 -18.50 -14.41
CA VAL A 6 9.65 -19.75 -14.54
C VAL A 6 10.32 -20.11 -13.21
N ILE A 7 10.99 -19.14 -12.57
CA ILE A 7 11.65 -19.38 -11.28
C ILE A 7 10.63 -19.67 -10.17
N LEU A 8 9.46 -19.01 -10.20
CA LEU A 8 8.39 -19.29 -9.24
C LEU A 8 7.78 -20.67 -9.44
N ASP A 9 7.64 -21.12 -10.68
CA ASP A 9 7.17 -22.48 -10.97
C ASP A 9 8.20 -23.53 -10.53
N ILE A 10 9.48 -23.32 -10.84
CA ILE A 10 10.59 -24.15 -10.32
C ILE A 10 10.55 -24.18 -8.78
N ALA A 11 10.32 -23.05 -8.11
CA ALA A 11 10.19 -22.99 -6.66
C ALA A 11 9.05 -23.89 -6.15
N ARG A 12 7.88 -23.86 -6.81
CA ARG A 12 6.72 -24.70 -6.48
C ARG A 12 6.99 -26.18 -6.72
N GLN A 13 7.50 -26.54 -7.90
CA GLN A 13 7.81 -27.92 -8.25
C GLN A 13 8.86 -28.54 -7.32
N THR A 14 9.89 -27.76 -6.96
CA THR A 14 10.96 -28.20 -6.05
C THR A 14 10.61 -28.03 -4.57
N LYS A 15 9.43 -27.49 -4.23
CA LYS A 15 9.00 -27.15 -2.86
C LYS A 15 10.02 -26.30 -2.10
N ARG A 16 10.72 -25.41 -2.81
CA ARG A 16 11.68 -24.47 -2.23
C ARG A 16 11.03 -23.09 -2.07
N PRO A 17 11.35 -22.35 -1.00
CA PRO A 17 10.81 -21.01 -0.82
C PRO A 17 11.30 -20.07 -1.95
N PRO A 18 10.43 -19.28 -2.59
CA PRO A 18 10.80 -18.34 -3.66
C PRO A 18 11.94 -17.38 -3.30
N SER A 19 11.99 -16.96 -2.02
CA SER A 19 13.05 -16.13 -1.44
C SER A 19 14.47 -16.71 -1.58
N LYS A 20 14.63 -18.01 -1.83
CA LYS A 20 15.94 -18.62 -2.05
C LYS A 20 16.39 -18.59 -3.51
N LEU A 21 15.50 -18.30 -4.45
CA LEU A 21 15.78 -18.36 -5.90
C LEU A 21 15.70 -17.01 -6.60
N LEU A 22 14.79 -16.13 -6.14
CA LEU A 22 14.50 -14.89 -6.85
C LEU A 22 15.60 -13.83 -6.78
N LEU A 23 16.21 -13.60 -5.60
CA LEU A 23 17.29 -12.63 -5.46
C LEU A 23 18.56 -13.10 -6.21
N PRO A 24 18.97 -14.38 -6.13
CA PRO A 24 20.02 -14.91 -7.01
C PRO A 24 19.74 -14.70 -8.50
N MET A 25 18.51 -14.92 -8.95
CA MET A 25 18.15 -14.69 -10.36
C MET A 25 18.33 -13.22 -10.75
N VAL A 26 17.82 -12.28 -9.94
CA VAL A 26 17.97 -10.85 -10.24
C VAL A 26 19.42 -10.41 -10.18
N PHE A 27 20.17 -10.84 -9.16
CA PHE A 27 21.58 -10.48 -9.04
C PHE A 27 22.41 -11.08 -10.19
N GLY A 28 22.11 -12.31 -10.61
CA GLY A 28 22.72 -12.92 -11.80
C GLY A 28 22.42 -12.14 -13.08
N ALA A 29 21.19 -11.65 -13.25
CA ALA A 29 20.83 -10.81 -14.39
C ALA A 29 21.55 -9.46 -14.37
N LEU A 30 21.67 -8.81 -13.20
CA LEU A 30 22.41 -7.56 -13.04
C LEU A 30 23.91 -7.73 -13.30
N LEU A 31 24.53 -8.79 -12.76
CA LEU A 31 25.93 -9.14 -13.02
C LEU A 31 26.17 -9.45 -14.50
N GLY A 32 25.25 -10.18 -15.16
CA GLY A 32 25.33 -10.48 -16.58
C GLY A 32 25.24 -9.23 -17.47
N GLY A 33 24.48 -8.21 -17.04
CA GLY A 33 24.42 -6.91 -17.73
C GLY A 33 25.77 -6.18 -17.79
N MET A 34 26.71 -6.50 -16.89
CA MET A 34 28.03 -5.87 -16.86
C MET A 34 29.00 -6.45 -17.91
N LEU A 35 28.59 -7.44 -18.72
CA LEU A 35 29.47 -8.09 -19.70
C LEU A 35 29.62 -7.33 -21.02
N THR A 36 28.63 -6.53 -21.41
CA THR A 36 28.57 -5.92 -22.75
C THR A 36 28.20 -4.45 -22.67
N LEU A 37 28.54 -3.71 -23.73
CA LEU A 37 28.20 -2.30 -23.87
C LEU A 37 26.68 -2.05 -23.77
N ILE A 38 25.84 -2.90 -24.38
CA ILE A 38 24.36 -2.75 -24.31
C ILE A 38 23.78 -3.29 -23.00
N GLY A 39 24.53 -4.10 -22.26
CA GLY A 39 24.00 -4.84 -21.13
C GLY A 39 23.45 -3.95 -20.01
N THR A 40 23.99 -2.73 -19.84
CA THR A 40 23.42 -1.72 -18.94
C THR A 40 23.54 -0.30 -19.51
N PRO A 41 22.60 0.61 -19.18
CA PRO A 41 22.69 2.01 -19.62
C PRO A 41 23.97 2.75 -19.17
N PRO A 42 24.50 2.55 -17.93
CA PRO A 42 25.78 3.13 -17.54
C PRO A 42 26.93 2.80 -18.48
N ASN A 43 27.01 1.58 -19.02
CA ASN A 43 28.09 1.20 -19.94
C ASN A 43 28.07 2.05 -21.21
N ILE A 44 26.89 2.23 -21.82
CA ILE A 44 26.71 3.09 -23.00
C ILE A 44 27.14 4.52 -22.68
N LEU A 45 26.67 5.07 -21.57
CA LEU A 45 26.93 6.47 -21.20
C LEU A 45 28.40 6.75 -20.87
N ILE A 46 29.08 5.80 -20.24
CA ILE A 46 30.52 5.88 -19.99
C ILE A 46 31.31 5.83 -21.30
N SER A 47 30.89 4.98 -22.25
CA SER A 47 31.50 4.90 -23.58
C SER A 47 31.30 6.17 -24.39
N ASP A 48 30.10 6.77 -24.33
CA ASP A 48 29.79 8.04 -24.96
C ASP A 48 30.56 9.20 -24.30
N ALA A 49 30.68 9.23 -22.97
CA ALA A 49 31.46 10.25 -22.28
C ALA A 49 32.95 10.23 -22.65
N LEU A 50 33.54 9.04 -22.88
CA LEU A 50 34.89 8.92 -23.44
C LEU A 50 34.96 9.55 -24.84
N ARG A 51 33.98 9.26 -25.69
CA ARG A 51 33.91 9.80 -27.06
C ARG A 51 33.78 11.32 -27.06
N ASP A 52 32.96 11.88 -26.19
CA ASP A 52 32.75 13.32 -26.04
C ASP A 52 34.02 14.03 -25.56
N ALA A 53 34.84 13.34 -24.74
CA ALA A 53 36.16 13.81 -24.33
C ALA A 53 37.25 13.62 -25.42
N GLY A 54 36.88 13.16 -26.62
CA GLY A 54 37.82 12.91 -27.73
C GLY A 54 38.65 11.63 -27.58
N LEU A 55 38.30 10.76 -26.64
CA LEU A 55 38.95 9.47 -26.42
C LEU A 55 38.25 8.35 -27.23
N GLN A 56 38.91 7.21 -27.35
CA GLN A 56 38.32 6.05 -27.99
C GLN A 56 37.19 5.50 -27.10
N SER A 57 36.01 5.32 -27.67
CA SER A 57 34.87 4.70 -26.98
C SER A 57 35.11 3.21 -26.75
N PHE A 58 34.52 2.63 -25.70
CA PHE A 58 34.53 1.20 -25.49
C PHE A 58 33.77 0.46 -26.60
N GLY A 59 34.36 -0.62 -27.10
CA GLY A 59 33.74 -1.59 -27.98
C GLY A 59 32.69 -2.45 -27.27
N PHE A 60 31.99 -3.27 -28.05
CA PHE A 60 30.86 -4.06 -27.55
C PHE A 60 31.23 -5.03 -26.41
N PHE A 61 32.41 -5.67 -26.50
CA PHE A 61 32.90 -6.68 -25.54
C PHE A 61 34.06 -6.20 -24.67
N ASP A 62 34.39 -4.91 -24.68
CA ASP A 62 35.50 -4.36 -23.88
C ASP A 62 35.26 -4.51 -22.37
N TYR A 63 33.99 -4.58 -21.97
CA TYR A 63 33.53 -4.87 -20.62
C TYR A 63 33.66 -6.35 -20.24
N ALA A 64 33.70 -7.26 -21.22
CA ALA A 64 33.54 -8.70 -20.99
C ALA A 64 34.64 -9.33 -20.13
N PRO A 65 35.94 -9.01 -20.28
CA PRO A 65 36.98 -9.64 -19.46
C PRO A 65 36.81 -9.35 -17.97
N ALA A 66 36.64 -8.07 -17.61
CA ALA A 66 36.43 -7.65 -16.23
C ALA A 66 35.02 -8.03 -15.73
N GLY A 67 33.99 -7.87 -16.58
CA GLY A 67 32.62 -8.27 -16.30
C GLY A 67 32.47 -9.78 -16.06
N ALA A 68 33.24 -10.61 -16.76
CA ALA A 68 33.26 -12.06 -16.54
C ALA A 68 33.88 -12.42 -15.19
N ALA A 69 34.96 -11.73 -14.78
CA ALA A 69 35.52 -11.90 -13.44
C ALA A 69 34.51 -11.50 -12.35
N VAL A 70 33.82 -10.38 -12.53
CA VAL A 70 32.74 -9.88 -11.64
C VAL A 70 31.57 -10.88 -11.58
N LEU A 71 31.12 -11.40 -12.72
CA LEU A 71 30.05 -12.38 -12.82
C LEU A 71 30.42 -13.70 -12.13
N LEU A 72 31.62 -14.22 -12.40
CA LEU A 72 32.10 -15.47 -11.78
C LEU A 72 32.22 -15.32 -10.27
N ALA A 73 32.83 -14.23 -9.80
CA ALA A 73 32.98 -13.96 -8.37
C ALA A 73 31.62 -13.75 -7.68
N GLY A 74 30.71 -12.99 -8.28
CA GLY A 74 29.37 -12.77 -7.75
C GLY A 74 28.55 -14.06 -7.73
N THR A 75 28.66 -14.89 -8.77
CA THR A 75 28.01 -16.21 -8.82
C THR A 75 28.60 -17.14 -7.75
N ALA A 76 29.93 -17.23 -7.63
CA ALA A 76 30.59 -18.02 -6.60
C ALA A 76 30.19 -17.55 -5.20
N PHE A 77 30.13 -16.25 -4.95
CA PHE A 77 29.61 -15.68 -3.70
C PHE A 77 28.19 -16.14 -3.42
N MET A 78 27.27 -16.03 -4.40
CA MET A 78 25.87 -16.42 -4.21
C MET A 78 25.72 -17.92 -3.92
N VAL A 79 26.51 -18.76 -4.59
CA VAL A 79 26.52 -20.21 -4.40
C VAL A 79 27.11 -20.61 -3.04
N LEU A 80 28.20 -19.99 -2.62
CA LEU A 80 28.93 -20.37 -1.41
C LEU A 80 28.34 -19.74 -0.15
N MET A 81 28.21 -18.41 -0.13
CA MET A 81 27.83 -17.62 1.05
C MET A 81 26.42 -17.05 0.96
N GLY A 82 26.04 -16.49 -0.19
CA GLY A 82 24.74 -15.83 -0.39
C GLY A 82 23.54 -16.73 -0.08
N ARG A 83 23.60 -18.02 -0.46
CA ARG A 83 22.54 -19.01 -0.16
C ARG A 83 22.20 -19.13 1.33
N HIS A 84 23.16 -18.87 2.22
CA HIS A 84 22.96 -18.93 3.67
C HIS A 84 22.39 -17.61 4.23
N LEU A 85 22.72 -16.49 3.60
CA LEU A 85 22.24 -15.16 4.00
C LEU A 85 20.78 -14.90 3.60
N LEU A 86 20.33 -15.53 2.51
CA LEU A 86 18.96 -15.39 2.00
C LEU A 86 17.91 -15.87 3.01
N PRO A 87 16.79 -15.15 3.18
CA PRO A 87 15.68 -15.61 4.00
C PRO A 87 15.03 -16.86 3.41
N ALA A 88 14.30 -17.61 4.25
CA ALA A 88 13.47 -18.74 3.85
C ALA A 88 11.99 -18.38 4.08
N ARG A 89 11.45 -17.54 3.21
CA ARG A 89 10.06 -17.05 3.23
C ARG A 89 9.30 -17.45 1.96
N ASP A 90 8.04 -17.78 2.12
CA ASP A 90 7.08 -17.99 1.03
C ASP A 90 5.81 -17.17 1.35
N PRO A 91 5.57 -16.06 0.65
CA PRO A 91 4.40 -15.21 0.88
C PRO A 91 3.06 -15.95 0.71
N ILE A 92 2.96 -16.88 -0.23
CA ILE A 92 1.72 -17.62 -0.50
C ILE A 92 1.44 -18.61 0.64
N GLN A 93 2.46 -19.32 1.13
CA GLN A 93 2.30 -20.23 2.28
C GLN A 93 1.96 -19.49 3.57
N ALA A 94 2.59 -18.33 3.81
CA ALA A 94 2.31 -17.48 4.96
C ALA A 94 0.86 -16.95 4.95
N ILE A 95 0.26 -16.78 3.76
CA ILE A 95 -1.13 -16.32 3.62
C ILE A 95 -2.13 -17.48 3.67
N THR A 96 -1.79 -18.64 3.11
CA THR A 96 -2.69 -19.81 3.05
C THR A 96 -2.72 -20.66 4.32
N GLY A 97 -1.90 -20.35 5.33
CA GLY A 97 -1.91 -21.00 6.64
C GLY A 97 -1.28 -22.40 6.66
N ARG A 98 -0.30 -22.66 5.77
CA ARG A 98 0.44 -23.93 5.69
C ARG A 98 1.74 -23.94 6.49
N ASP A 99 2.03 -22.92 7.28
CA ASP A 99 3.31 -22.78 7.96
C ASP A 99 3.41 -23.71 9.18
N ASN A 100 4.30 -24.70 9.08
CA ASN A 100 4.72 -25.55 10.18
C ASN A 100 5.91 -24.89 10.88
N GLY A 101 5.64 -23.97 11.82
CA GLY A 101 6.49 -23.83 13.01
C GLY A 101 7.41 -22.62 13.17
N HIS A 102 7.30 -21.50 12.45
CA HIS A 102 8.13 -20.31 12.74
C HIS A 102 7.38 -18.96 12.72
N ALA A 103 6.11 -18.95 13.15
CA ALA A 103 5.25 -17.74 13.15
C ALA A 103 4.98 -17.17 14.56
N ASP A 104 5.95 -17.22 15.47
CA ASP A 104 5.77 -16.83 16.87
C ASP A 104 6.16 -15.38 17.23
N GLU A 105 6.60 -14.54 16.28
CA GLU A 105 7.06 -13.16 16.60
C GLU A 105 6.19 -12.00 16.04
N LEU A 106 4.94 -12.24 15.61
CA LEU A 106 4.04 -11.17 15.13
C LEU A 106 2.71 -11.14 15.90
N TYR A 107 2.82 -11.05 17.22
CA TYR A 107 1.72 -11.18 18.19
C TYR A 107 0.72 -10.01 18.28
N GLU A 108 0.76 -8.98 17.44
CA GLU A 108 -0.11 -7.81 17.68
C GLU A 108 -1.23 -7.55 16.67
N LEU A 109 -1.29 -8.21 15.51
CA LEU A 109 -2.37 -7.97 14.52
C LEU A 109 -2.64 -9.20 13.65
N ARG A 110 -3.06 -10.33 14.26
CA ARG A 110 -3.49 -11.50 13.47
C ARG A 110 -4.81 -11.17 12.75
N GLU A 111 -4.72 -10.92 11.45
CA GLU A 111 -5.87 -10.90 10.55
C GLU A 111 -6.27 -12.36 10.29
N VAL A 112 -7.42 -12.77 10.83
CA VAL A 112 -7.88 -14.15 10.88
C VAL A 112 -9.07 -14.34 9.94
N LEU A 113 -9.19 -15.55 9.40
CA LEU A 113 -10.39 -16.00 8.72
C LEU A 113 -11.47 -16.21 9.77
N ALA A 114 -12.63 -15.61 9.62
CA ALA A 114 -13.75 -15.80 10.52
C ALA A 114 -14.97 -16.28 9.76
N GLN A 115 -15.73 -17.15 10.40
CA GLN A 115 -17.01 -17.62 9.88
C GLN A 115 -18.12 -16.90 10.64
N ILE A 116 -18.94 -16.15 9.91
CA ILE A 116 -20.02 -15.32 10.46
C ILE A 116 -21.35 -15.91 10.02
N THR A 117 -22.12 -16.43 10.96
CA THR A 117 -23.45 -16.99 10.68
C THR A 117 -24.51 -15.93 10.89
N ILE A 118 -25.37 -15.75 9.89
CA ILE A 118 -26.52 -14.84 9.93
C ILE A 118 -27.69 -15.60 10.57
N PRO A 119 -28.09 -15.31 11.81
CA PRO A 119 -29.22 -15.99 12.45
C PRO A 119 -30.54 -15.64 11.76
N ALA A 120 -31.59 -16.43 12.02
CA ALA A 120 -32.92 -16.26 11.43
C ALA A 120 -33.56 -14.89 11.73
N ASN A 121 -33.18 -14.26 12.84
CA ASN A 121 -33.71 -12.98 13.29
C ASN A 121 -32.81 -11.77 12.96
N SER A 122 -31.76 -11.94 12.14
CA SER A 122 -30.85 -10.84 11.80
C SER A 122 -31.49 -9.89 10.78
N GLY A 123 -31.40 -8.57 11.05
CA GLY A 123 -31.79 -7.52 10.11
C GLY A 123 -30.92 -7.43 8.85
N LEU A 124 -29.87 -8.27 8.74
CA LEU A 124 -29.07 -8.46 7.52
C LEU A 124 -29.78 -9.39 6.52
N ALA A 125 -30.73 -10.21 6.96
CA ALA A 125 -31.46 -11.10 6.07
C ALA A 125 -32.35 -10.29 5.10
N GLY A 126 -32.29 -10.62 3.82
CA GLY A 126 -32.99 -9.93 2.73
C GLY A 126 -32.24 -8.74 2.14
N LYS A 127 -31.11 -8.30 2.73
CA LYS A 127 -30.28 -7.20 2.21
C LYS A 127 -29.18 -7.73 1.30
N THR A 128 -28.77 -6.92 0.33
CA THR A 128 -27.55 -7.19 -0.45
C THR A 128 -26.29 -6.93 0.38
N LEU A 129 -25.15 -7.51 -0.01
CA LEU A 129 -23.86 -7.23 0.62
C LEU A 129 -23.53 -5.72 0.65
N ALA A 130 -23.85 -4.98 -0.40
CA ALA A 130 -23.66 -3.54 -0.47
C ALA A 130 -24.55 -2.78 0.53
N GLU A 131 -25.83 -3.13 0.61
CA GLU A 131 -26.80 -2.51 1.53
C GLU A 131 -26.51 -2.85 3.00
N SER A 132 -26.06 -4.10 3.25
CA SER A 132 -25.71 -4.58 4.59
C SER A 132 -24.54 -3.81 5.21
N ARG A 133 -23.66 -3.25 4.36
CA ARG A 133 -22.41 -2.54 4.74
C ARG A 133 -21.50 -3.33 5.68
N ILE A 134 -21.71 -4.63 5.87
CA ILE A 134 -21.02 -5.46 6.86
C ILE A 134 -19.50 -5.43 6.68
N GLY A 135 -19.03 -5.47 5.43
CA GLY A 135 -17.60 -5.39 5.11
C GLY A 135 -16.98 -4.04 5.51
N ARG A 136 -17.66 -2.92 5.23
CA ARG A 136 -17.16 -1.58 5.55
C ARG A 136 -17.25 -1.27 7.04
N ALA A 137 -18.39 -1.57 7.66
CA ALA A 137 -18.64 -1.32 9.08
C ALA A 137 -17.61 -2.06 9.96
N LEU A 138 -17.26 -3.29 9.58
CA LEU A 138 -16.37 -4.14 10.36
C LEU A 138 -14.92 -4.13 9.86
N GLY A 139 -14.65 -3.54 8.69
CA GLY A 139 -13.35 -3.63 8.01
C GLY A 139 -12.99 -5.07 7.62
N LEU A 140 -14.02 -5.84 7.24
CA LEU A 140 -13.91 -7.24 6.85
C LEU A 140 -13.98 -7.37 5.33
N ASN A 141 -13.18 -8.29 4.80
CA ASN A 141 -13.26 -8.69 3.40
C ASN A 141 -14.06 -10.00 3.30
N ILE A 142 -15.22 -9.98 2.64
CA ILE A 142 -16.10 -11.15 2.52
C ILE A 142 -15.64 -12.00 1.33
N LEU A 143 -15.21 -13.23 1.62
CA LEU A 143 -14.63 -14.15 0.64
C LEU A 143 -15.68 -15.05 -0.01
N ALA A 144 -16.66 -15.48 0.77
CA ALA A 144 -17.71 -16.40 0.33
C ALA A 144 -18.99 -16.22 1.15
N VAL A 145 -20.13 -16.51 0.51
CA VAL A 145 -21.41 -16.76 1.20
C VAL A 145 -21.73 -18.24 1.03
N MET A 146 -21.95 -18.94 2.13
CA MET A 146 -22.37 -20.33 2.13
C MET A 146 -23.88 -20.39 2.35
N VAL A 147 -24.58 -21.04 1.42
CA VAL A 147 -26.03 -21.23 1.44
C VAL A 147 -26.30 -22.74 1.44
N ASN A 148 -26.89 -23.27 2.52
CA ASN A 148 -27.23 -24.69 2.65
C ASN A 148 -26.07 -25.65 2.32
N GLY A 149 -24.86 -25.32 2.74
CA GLY A 149 -23.64 -26.12 2.48
C GLY A 149 -23.05 -25.98 1.07
N ARG A 150 -23.65 -25.21 0.17
CA ARG A 150 -23.05 -24.84 -1.13
C ARG A 150 -22.30 -23.52 -1.00
N HIS A 151 -21.07 -23.49 -1.52
CA HIS A 151 -20.24 -22.30 -1.50
C HIS A 151 -20.59 -21.38 -2.68
N HIS A 152 -21.13 -20.20 -2.39
CA HIS A 152 -21.14 -19.09 -3.34
C HIS A 152 -19.87 -18.27 -3.12
N LEU A 153 -18.87 -18.57 -3.94
CA LEU A 153 -17.53 -18.01 -3.86
C LEU A 153 -17.51 -16.64 -4.56
N ALA A 154 -16.79 -15.65 -4.02
CA ALA A 154 -16.67 -14.31 -4.60
C ALA A 154 -18.01 -13.54 -4.77
N PRO A 155 -18.81 -13.37 -3.70
CA PRO A 155 -20.18 -12.85 -3.76
C PRO A 155 -20.25 -11.37 -4.14
N THR A 156 -20.91 -11.02 -5.25
CA THR A 156 -20.98 -9.63 -5.75
C THR A 156 -21.66 -8.69 -4.75
N PRO A 157 -21.47 -7.35 -4.87
CA PRO A 157 -22.17 -6.39 -4.00
C PRO A 157 -23.70 -6.57 -3.96
N GLU A 158 -24.28 -7.12 -5.03
CA GLU A 158 -25.71 -7.40 -5.20
C GLU A 158 -26.15 -8.75 -4.59
N THR A 159 -25.21 -9.54 -4.06
CA THR A 159 -25.54 -10.84 -3.46
C THR A 159 -26.42 -10.63 -2.24
N VAL A 160 -27.63 -11.20 -2.28
CA VAL A 160 -28.61 -11.14 -1.19
C VAL A 160 -28.21 -12.10 -0.07
N LEU A 161 -28.20 -11.59 1.14
CA LEU A 161 -27.95 -12.35 2.36
C LEU A 161 -29.26 -12.96 2.85
N HIS A 162 -29.29 -14.27 3.09
CA HIS A 162 -30.45 -14.94 3.67
C HIS A 162 -30.17 -15.41 5.10
N ALA A 163 -31.24 -15.55 5.89
CA ALA A 163 -31.19 -16.22 7.19
C ALA A 163 -30.54 -17.62 7.09
N GLY A 164 -29.67 -17.95 8.03
CA GLY A 164 -28.90 -19.19 8.05
C GLY A 164 -27.70 -19.21 7.08
N ASN A 165 -27.48 -18.15 6.31
CA ASN A 165 -26.28 -18.03 5.50
C ASN A 165 -25.05 -17.86 6.38
N CYS A 166 -23.94 -18.38 5.88
CA CYS A 166 -22.69 -18.33 6.58
C CYS A 166 -21.64 -17.61 5.73
N LEU A 167 -21.17 -16.46 6.20
CA LEU A 167 -20.18 -15.63 5.54
C LEU A 167 -18.79 -16.06 5.97
N LEU A 168 -17.90 -16.27 5.00
CA LEU A 168 -16.49 -16.42 5.27
C LEU A 168 -15.82 -15.05 5.09
N ALA A 169 -15.28 -14.49 6.17
CA ALA A 169 -14.72 -13.14 6.20
C ALA A 169 -13.24 -13.17 6.60
N LEU A 170 -12.47 -12.22 6.13
CA LEU A 170 -11.06 -12.01 6.50
C LEU A 170 -10.93 -10.63 7.14
N GLY A 171 -10.36 -10.54 8.34
CA GLY A 171 -10.14 -9.26 9.00
C GLY A 171 -9.48 -9.34 10.38
N ARG A 172 -9.39 -8.20 11.07
CA ARG A 172 -8.68 -8.09 12.34
C ARG A 172 -9.40 -8.80 13.48
N LEU A 173 -8.69 -9.67 14.19
CA LEU A 173 -9.22 -10.43 15.32
C LEU A 173 -9.79 -9.52 16.43
N ASP A 174 -9.16 -8.38 16.74
CA ASP A 174 -9.63 -7.44 17.77
C ASP A 174 -11.06 -6.92 17.49
N ARG A 175 -11.38 -6.66 16.21
CA ARG A 175 -12.71 -6.18 15.80
C ARG A 175 -13.74 -7.29 15.83
N LEU A 176 -13.34 -8.50 15.43
CA LEU A 176 -14.18 -9.70 15.52
C LEU A 176 -14.49 -10.04 16.99
N HIS A 177 -13.51 -9.91 17.89
CA HIS A 177 -13.70 -10.12 19.33
C HIS A 177 -14.61 -9.07 19.97
N GLN A 178 -14.45 -7.79 19.61
CA GLN A 178 -15.35 -6.71 20.08
C GLN A 178 -16.82 -6.96 19.73
N LEU A 179 -17.10 -7.64 18.62
CA LEU A 179 -18.46 -8.00 18.22
C LEU A 179 -18.98 -9.28 18.90
N SER A 180 -18.09 -10.21 19.26
CA SER A 180 -18.47 -11.41 20.01
C SER A 180 -18.85 -11.12 21.48
N GLN A 181 -18.45 -9.95 22.01
CA GLN A 181 -18.73 -9.50 23.38
C GLN A 181 -19.70 -8.31 23.41
N GLN A 182 -20.76 -8.32 22.58
CA GLN A 182 -21.64 -7.15 22.48
C GLN A 182 -22.43 -6.87 23.78
N PRO A 183 -22.54 -5.57 24.18
CA PRO A 183 -23.41 -5.16 25.27
C PRO A 183 -24.88 -5.39 24.89
N ASN A 184 -25.58 -6.23 25.64
CA ASN A 184 -27.01 -6.45 25.47
C ASN A 184 -27.80 -5.19 25.85
N PHE A 185 -28.30 -4.43 24.90
CA PHE A 185 -29.30 -3.37 25.14
C PHE A 185 -30.35 -3.38 24.03
N ILE A 186 -31.60 -3.11 24.40
CA ILE A 186 -32.75 -3.21 23.51
C ILE A 186 -33.13 -1.79 23.07
N VAL A 187 -33.35 -1.59 21.77
CA VAL A 187 -33.86 -0.33 21.24
C VAL A 187 -35.37 -0.49 21.03
N GLU A 188 -36.17 0.34 21.67
CA GLU A 188 -37.63 0.32 21.57
C GLU A 188 -38.10 1.30 20.47
N GLU A 189 -38.85 0.82 19.49
CA GLU A 189 -39.51 1.64 18.46
C GLU A 189 -40.85 2.16 18.99
N ALA A 190 -40.81 3.17 19.86
CA ALA A 190 -42.00 3.98 20.15
C ALA A 190 -41.86 5.34 19.43
N PRO A 191 -42.93 5.90 18.85
CA PRO A 191 -42.92 7.30 18.45
C PRO A 191 -42.64 8.13 19.72
N VAL A 192 -41.45 8.72 19.77
CA VAL A 192 -40.99 9.52 20.90
C VAL A 192 -41.67 10.88 20.78
N ASP A 193 -42.77 11.06 21.53
CA ASP A 193 -43.33 12.39 21.69
C ASP A 193 -42.45 13.16 22.68
N LEU A 194 -41.65 14.09 22.15
CA LEU A 194 -40.59 14.85 22.85
C LEU A 194 -41.06 15.44 24.18
N TRP A 195 -42.32 15.87 24.26
CA TRP A 195 -42.90 16.52 25.43
C TRP A 195 -43.52 15.56 26.44
N HIS A 196 -43.84 14.32 26.04
CA HIS A 196 -44.34 13.29 26.97
C HIS A 196 -43.20 12.49 27.63
N LEU A 197 -41.99 12.54 27.07
CA LEU A 197 -40.76 11.88 27.55
C LEU A 197 -39.74 12.87 28.16
N LEU A 198 -40.19 14.08 28.46
CA LEU A 198 -39.52 15.07 29.31
C LEU A 198 -40.45 15.62 30.43
N PRO A 199 -41.24 14.82 31.18
CA PRO A 199 -41.97 15.35 32.33
C PRO A 199 -41.02 15.44 33.53
N GLY A 200 -40.33 16.57 33.63
CA GLY A 200 -39.36 16.85 34.68
C GLY A 200 -38.78 18.28 34.55
N PRO A 201 -37.83 18.68 35.40
CA PRO A 201 -37.24 20.02 35.40
C PRO A 201 -36.21 20.19 34.26
N VAL A 202 -36.51 19.71 33.05
CA VAL A 202 -35.59 19.68 31.90
C VAL A 202 -36.23 20.41 30.72
N GLY A 203 -35.63 21.53 30.35
CA GLY A 203 -36.13 22.41 29.30
C GLY A 203 -35.30 22.36 28.02
N MET A 204 -35.83 22.99 26.97
CA MET A 204 -35.11 23.27 25.73
C MET A 204 -35.13 24.76 25.44
N ALA A 205 -34.03 25.25 24.87
CA ALA A 205 -33.95 26.65 24.49
C ALA A 205 -33.00 26.90 23.33
N GLU A 206 -33.21 28.01 22.65
CA GLU A 206 -32.32 28.49 21.60
C GLU A 206 -31.58 29.75 22.03
N PHE A 207 -30.29 29.83 21.69
CA PHE A 207 -29.51 31.05 21.82
C PHE A 207 -28.73 31.34 20.55
N GLN A 208 -28.57 32.63 20.24
CA GLN A 208 -27.81 33.08 19.09
C GLN A 208 -26.37 33.44 19.50
N VAL A 209 -25.38 32.95 18.74
CA VAL A 209 -23.99 33.38 18.90
C VAL A 209 -23.85 34.77 18.30
N THR A 210 -23.68 35.78 19.14
CA THR A 210 -23.47 37.17 18.68
C THR A 210 -22.03 37.40 18.23
N THR A 211 -21.81 38.44 17.42
CA THR A 211 -20.50 38.78 16.82
C THR A 211 -19.38 39.06 17.84
N GLY A 212 -19.73 39.35 19.10
CA GLY A 212 -18.78 39.57 20.20
C GLY A 212 -18.65 38.39 21.18
N SER A 213 -19.25 37.24 20.87
CA SER A 213 -19.26 36.09 21.77
C SER A 213 -17.88 35.41 21.86
N PRO A 214 -17.42 35.00 23.06
CA PRO A 214 -16.16 34.25 23.21
C PRO A 214 -16.20 32.85 22.57
N TYR A 215 -17.37 32.39 22.12
CA TYR A 215 -17.58 31.07 21.53
C TYR A 215 -17.27 31.03 20.02
N VAL A 216 -17.14 32.18 19.34
CA VAL A 216 -16.87 32.24 17.90
C VAL A 216 -15.49 31.66 17.58
N GLY A 217 -15.44 30.77 16.58
CA GLY A 217 -14.22 30.11 16.10
C GLY A 217 -13.81 28.86 16.91
N GLN A 218 -14.45 28.61 18.05
CA GLN A 218 -14.19 27.41 18.87
C GLN A 218 -15.19 26.30 18.56
N THR A 219 -14.78 25.06 18.79
CA THR A 219 -15.64 23.88 18.64
C THR A 219 -16.33 23.52 19.96
N LEU A 220 -17.48 22.84 19.88
CA LEU A 220 -18.19 22.37 21.08
C LEU A 220 -17.32 21.44 21.95
N LEU A 221 -16.40 20.70 21.33
CA LEU A 221 -15.44 19.84 22.03
C LEU A 221 -14.41 20.65 22.85
N GLN A 222 -13.91 21.76 22.31
CA GLN A 222 -12.98 22.64 23.01
C GLN A 222 -13.66 23.38 24.16
N LEU A 223 -14.90 23.84 23.93
CA LEU A 223 -15.69 24.58 24.90
C LEU A 223 -16.24 23.69 26.02
N ASN A 224 -16.33 22.36 25.82
CA ASN A 224 -16.87 21.42 26.80
C ASN A 224 -18.21 21.92 27.39
N PHE A 225 -19.12 22.40 26.53
CA PHE A 225 -20.40 23.02 26.90
C PHE A 225 -21.16 22.25 27.99
N HIS A 226 -21.16 20.93 27.91
CA HIS A 226 -21.81 20.08 28.90
C HIS A 226 -21.20 20.22 30.31
N ARG A 227 -19.86 20.24 30.44
CA ARG A 227 -19.19 20.38 31.75
C ARG A 227 -19.20 21.83 32.26
N GLN A 228 -19.12 22.82 31.38
CA GLN A 228 -19.05 24.23 31.76
C GLN A 228 -20.42 24.86 32.03
N LEU A 229 -21.41 24.52 31.21
CA LEU A 229 -22.74 25.15 31.24
C LEU A 229 -23.86 24.17 31.63
N GLY A 230 -23.55 22.88 31.77
CA GLY A 230 -24.52 21.85 32.18
C GLY A 230 -25.64 21.62 31.15
N VAL A 231 -25.39 21.95 29.88
CA VAL A 231 -26.35 21.83 28.77
C VAL A 231 -25.77 21.02 27.61
N ASN A 232 -26.65 20.27 26.94
CA ASN A 232 -26.37 19.51 25.74
C ASN A 232 -26.78 20.31 24.51
N VAL A 233 -25.89 20.43 23.53
CA VAL A 233 -26.22 21.06 22.24
C VAL A 233 -26.79 19.99 21.30
N LEU A 234 -28.05 20.18 20.89
CA LEU A 234 -28.80 19.23 20.07
C LEU A 234 -28.73 19.55 18.58
N ALA A 235 -28.69 20.84 18.23
CA ALA A 235 -28.62 21.29 16.84
C ALA A 235 -27.97 22.67 16.73
N ILE A 236 -27.41 22.96 15.55
CA ILE A 236 -26.92 24.29 15.17
C ILE A 236 -27.62 24.68 13.87
N ARG A 237 -28.29 25.83 13.86
CA ARG A 237 -28.90 26.41 12.65
C ARG A 237 -28.08 27.63 12.19
N ARG A 238 -27.56 27.57 10.97
CA ARG A 238 -26.77 28.62 10.33
C ARG A 238 -27.39 28.95 8.97
N ASP A 239 -27.76 30.21 8.75
CA ASP A 239 -28.31 30.69 7.46
C ASP A 239 -29.47 29.84 6.89
N GLY A 240 -30.33 29.33 7.77
CA GLY A 240 -31.47 28.47 7.40
C GLY A 240 -31.12 26.98 7.21
N GLU A 241 -29.83 26.62 7.19
CA GLU A 241 -29.40 25.22 7.23
C GLU A 241 -29.36 24.69 8.67
N LEU A 242 -30.06 23.57 8.88
CA LEU A 242 -30.09 22.86 10.15
C LEU A 242 -29.02 21.76 10.18
N ARG A 243 -28.01 21.92 11.05
CA ARG A 243 -26.96 20.94 11.28
C ARG A 243 -27.22 20.19 12.59
N ARG A 244 -27.20 18.85 12.49
CA ARG A 244 -27.42 17.93 13.62
C ARG A 244 -26.35 16.83 13.69
N GLU A 245 -25.41 16.80 12.75
CA GLU A 245 -24.33 15.81 12.68
C GLU A 245 -22.97 16.46 12.98
N LEU A 246 -22.03 15.69 13.56
CA LEU A 246 -20.65 16.10 13.81
C LEU A 246 -20.48 17.45 14.54
N LEU A 247 -21.49 17.86 15.32
CA LEU A 247 -21.55 19.15 16.01
C LEU A 247 -20.33 19.39 16.91
N ARG A 248 -19.76 18.31 17.47
CA ARG A 248 -18.60 18.35 18.37
C ARG A 248 -17.38 19.02 17.75
N ASN A 249 -17.16 18.83 16.45
CA ASN A 249 -15.97 19.35 15.74
C ASN A 249 -16.29 20.58 14.89
N LEU A 250 -17.52 21.08 14.93
CA LEU A 250 -17.93 22.24 14.13
C LEU A 250 -17.54 23.53 14.86
N PRO A 251 -16.76 24.43 14.24
CA PRO A 251 -16.48 25.74 14.81
C PRO A 251 -17.73 26.63 14.72
N LEU A 252 -18.09 27.22 15.86
CA LEU A 252 -19.24 28.14 15.97
C LEU A 252 -18.94 29.46 15.24
N ALA A 253 -19.92 30.00 14.54
CA ALA A 253 -19.85 31.26 13.84
C ALA A 253 -20.83 32.28 14.44
N ALA A 254 -20.54 33.56 14.28
CA ALA A 254 -21.49 34.61 14.60
C ALA A 254 -22.75 34.46 13.73
N GLY A 255 -23.92 34.53 14.35
CA GLY A 255 -25.23 34.29 13.72
C GLY A 255 -25.78 32.88 13.91
N ASP A 256 -24.98 31.93 14.42
CA ASP A 256 -25.43 30.56 14.70
C ASP A 256 -26.51 30.53 15.78
N TRP A 257 -27.59 29.79 15.53
CA TRP A 257 -28.59 29.45 16.54
C TRP A 257 -28.28 28.07 17.11
N LEU A 258 -27.99 27.99 18.40
CA LEU A 258 -27.75 26.73 19.10
C LEU A 258 -29.01 26.32 19.84
N LEU A 259 -29.51 25.13 19.53
CA LEU A 259 -30.54 24.47 20.30
C LEU A 259 -29.89 23.68 21.44
N VAL A 260 -30.25 24.00 22.67
CA VAL A 260 -29.71 23.36 23.87
C VAL A 260 -30.77 22.76 24.77
N GLN A 261 -30.40 21.70 25.48
CA GLN A 261 -31.21 20.99 26.46
C GLN A 261 -30.46 20.88 27.78
N GLY A 262 -31.15 21.10 28.89
CA GLY A 262 -30.57 20.97 30.24
C GLY A 262 -31.61 21.22 31.32
N GLU A 263 -31.19 21.18 32.58
CA GLU A 263 -32.08 21.45 33.71
C GLU A 263 -32.60 22.90 33.69
N ASP A 264 -33.86 23.11 34.03
CA ASP A 264 -34.54 24.41 34.02
C ASP A 264 -33.78 25.45 34.84
N SER A 265 -33.28 25.07 36.03
CA SER A 265 -32.47 25.96 36.86
C SER A 265 -31.16 26.40 36.21
N LYS A 266 -30.57 25.56 35.34
CA LYS A 266 -29.33 25.88 34.61
C LYS A 266 -29.62 26.70 33.35
N LEU A 267 -30.71 26.41 32.64
CA LEU A 267 -31.18 27.22 31.51
C LEU A 267 -31.57 28.63 31.96
N GLU A 268 -32.16 28.75 33.15
CA GLU A 268 -32.54 30.03 33.75
C GLU A 268 -31.32 30.84 34.24
N ALA A 269 -30.26 30.17 34.71
CA ALA A 269 -28.97 30.81 34.99
C ALA A 269 -28.27 31.31 33.71
N LEU A 270 -28.38 30.56 32.60
CA LEU A 270 -27.84 30.95 31.29
C LEU A 270 -28.56 32.17 30.68
N ARG A 271 -29.84 32.36 31.03
CA ARG A 271 -30.68 33.50 30.61
C ARG A 271 -30.14 34.86 31.06
N GLN A 272 -29.32 34.90 32.12
CA GLN A 272 -28.72 36.15 32.62
C GLN A 272 -27.44 36.56 31.86
N VAL A 273 -26.87 35.66 31.06
CA VAL A 273 -25.55 35.83 30.41
C VAL A 273 -25.65 35.86 28.88
N LEU A 274 -26.67 35.22 28.30
CA LEU A 274 -26.89 35.14 26.85
C LEU A 274 -28.32 35.54 26.51
N ASP A 275 -28.52 36.19 25.36
CA ASP A 275 -29.85 36.54 24.85
C ASP A 275 -30.58 35.26 24.43
N PHE A 276 -31.66 34.92 25.14
CA PHE A 276 -32.21 33.56 25.21
C PHE A 276 -33.70 33.54 24.87
N ARG A 277 -34.11 32.58 24.03
CA ARG A 277 -35.53 32.29 23.79
C ARG A 277 -35.83 30.86 24.22
N VAL A 278 -36.65 30.73 25.27
CA VAL A 278 -37.20 29.42 25.67
C VAL A 278 -38.18 28.99 24.59
N LEU A 279 -38.05 27.75 24.13
CA LEU A 279 -38.84 27.21 23.03
C LEU A 279 -40.10 26.54 23.57
N ASP A 280 -41.21 26.76 22.89
CA ASP A 280 -42.45 26.01 23.05
C ASP A 280 -42.50 24.82 22.05
N GLU A 281 -43.55 24.01 22.19
CA GLU A 281 -43.76 22.81 21.40
C GLU A 281 -43.83 23.08 19.88
N GLU A 282 -44.48 24.17 19.47
CA GLU A 282 -44.59 24.57 18.07
C GLU A 282 -43.26 25.02 17.46
N THR A 283 -42.41 25.73 18.22
CA THR A 283 -41.12 26.23 17.72
C THR A 283 -40.05 25.14 17.67
N THR A 284 -40.17 24.09 18.49
CA THR A 284 -39.22 22.95 18.52
C THR A 284 -39.40 22.02 17.31
N ALA A 285 -40.62 21.90 16.77
CA ALA A 285 -40.91 21.11 15.57
C ALA A 285 -40.09 21.52 14.34
N VAL A 286 -39.64 22.79 14.27
CA VAL A 286 -38.75 23.31 13.22
C VAL A 286 -37.41 22.57 13.18
N TYR A 287 -36.96 22.01 14.31
CA TYR A 287 -35.69 21.30 14.44
C TYR A 287 -35.80 19.78 14.15
N ARG A 288 -37.02 19.25 13.99
CA ARG A 288 -37.30 17.83 13.66
C ARG A 288 -36.46 16.85 14.47
N LEU A 289 -36.49 17.00 15.79
CA LEU A 289 -35.66 16.21 16.71
C LEU A 289 -36.20 14.77 16.84
N GLU A 290 -37.52 14.60 16.75
CA GLU A 290 -38.27 13.35 16.78
C GLU A 290 -37.75 12.29 15.79
N ASP A 291 -37.17 12.72 14.66
CA ASP A 291 -36.58 11.86 13.63
C ASP A 291 -35.27 11.15 14.10
N ARG A 292 -34.78 11.44 15.31
CA ARG A 292 -33.44 11.03 15.79
C ARG A 292 -33.38 10.59 17.25
N LEU A 293 -34.51 10.57 17.93
CA LEU A 293 -34.62 10.20 19.34
C LEU A 293 -35.03 8.75 19.49
N LEU A 294 -34.43 8.08 20.45
CA LEU A 294 -34.58 6.64 20.64
C LEU A 294 -34.56 6.31 22.11
N THR A 295 -35.29 5.27 22.46
CA THR A 295 -35.29 4.71 23.79
C THR A 295 -34.45 3.44 23.81
N ILE A 296 -33.44 3.40 24.67
CA ILE A 296 -32.59 2.24 24.93
C ILE A 296 -32.92 1.72 26.32
N SER A 297 -33.39 0.48 26.42
CA SER A 297 -33.55 -0.21 27.70
C SER A 297 -32.36 -1.12 28.00
N ILE A 298 -31.87 -1.06 29.25
CA ILE A 298 -30.74 -1.85 29.74
C ILE A 298 -31.28 -3.08 30.50
N PRO A 299 -31.25 -4.29 29.90
CA PRO A 299 -31.71 -5.51 30.55
C PRO A 299 -30.78 -5.96 31.69
N GLU A 300 -31.28 -6.83 32.57
CA GLU A 300 -30.52 -7.37 33.72
C GLU A 300 -29.22 -8.08 33.33
N ASN A 301 -29.15 -8.66 32.12
CA ASN A 301 -27.98 -9.35 31.57
C ASN A 301 -27.07 -8.45 30.71
N SER A 302 -27.12 -7.13 30.89
CA SER A 302 -26.32 -6.19 30.11
C SER A 302 -24.94 -5.96 30.70
N ASP A 303 -23.91 -6.06 29.86
CA ASP A 303 -22.52 -5.67 30.21
C ASP A 303 -22.36 -4.15 30.45
N LEU A 304 -23.43 -3.37 30.26
CA LEU A 304 -23.48 -1.94 30.59
C LEU A 304 -23.77 -1.71 32.08
N VAL A 305 -24.32 -2.70 32.80
CA VAL A 305 -24.64 -2.56 34.23
C VAL A 305 -23.37 -2.31 35.03
N GLY A 306 -23.37 -1.24 35.84
CA GLY A 306 -22.25 -0.82 36.68
C GLY A 306 -21.20 0.06 35.98
N LYS A 307 -21.29 0.27 34.66
CA LYS A 307 -20.37 1.15 33.91
C LYS A 307 -20.89 2.58 33.86
N SER A 308 -19.98 3.56 33.85
CA SER A 308 -20.37 4.95 33.56
C SER A 308 -20.73 5.15 32.08
N LEU A 309 -21.47 6.21 31.74
CA LEU A 309 -21.72 6.59 30.35
C LEU A 309 -20.43 6.75 29.53
N THR A 310 -19.36 7.23 30.15
CA THR A 310 -18.04 7.33 29.50
C THR A 310 -17.41 5.97 29.24
N GLU A 311 -17.48 5.06 30.22
CA GLU A 311 -16.95 3.69 30.12
C GLU A 311 -17.78 2.80 29.18
N SER A 312 -19.08 3.08 29.06
CA SER A 312 -20.00 2.39 28.15
C SER A 312 -19.62 2.56 26.67
N ARG A 313 -18.86 3.63 26.37
CA ARG A 313 -18.46 4.05 25.00
C ARG A 313 -19.64 4.30 24.06
N LEU A 314 -20.88 4.42 24.56
CA LEU A 314 -22.06 4.68 23.74
C LEU A 314 -21.91 5.91 22.84
N GLY A 315 -21.33 6.99 23.37
CA GLY A 315 -21.07 8.20 22.59
C GLY A 315 -19.85 8.18 21.68
N ARG A 316 -18.78 7.45 22.03
CA ARG A 316 -17.54 7.41 21.20
C ARG A 316 -17.62 6.36 20.09
N THR A 317 -18.22 5.21 20.37
CA THR A 317 -18.26 4.07 19.44
C THR A 317 -19.50 4.09 18.56
N TYR A 318 -20.66 4.47 19.10
CA TYR A 318 -21.94 4.41 18.39
C TYR A 318 -22.50 5.79 18.01
N GLY A 319 -21.82 6.87 18.42
CA GLY A 319 -22.23 8.25 18.09
C GLY A 319 -23.54 8.67 18.75
N LEU A 320 -23.90 8.04 19.88
CA LEU A 320 -25.14 8.31 20.62
C LEU A 320 -24.91 9.33 21.72
N THR A 321 -25.85 10.27 21.89
CA THR A 321 -25.83 11.23 23.00
C THR A 321 -27.01 10.94 23.91
N ALA A 322 -26.74 10.58 25.18
CA ALA A 322 -27.79 10.38 26.17
C ALA A 322 -28.39 11.73 26.57
N LEU A 323 -29.71 11.84 26.50
CA LEU A 323 -30.47 13.06 26.78
C LEU A 323 -31.17 12.98 28.13
N SER A 324 -31.78 11.84 28.42
CA SER A 324 -32.40 11.56 29.71
C SER A 324 -32.22 10.09 30.11
N LEU A 325 -32.27 9.86 31.42
CA LEU A 325 -32.20 8.55 32.06
C LEU A 325 -33.38 8.42 33.02
N THR A 326 -34.14 7.34 32.89
CA THR A 326 -35.24 6.98 33.80
C THR A 326 -34.88 5.70 34.56
N ARG A 327 -34.95 5.76 35.89
CA ARG A 327 -34.63 4.64 36.79
C ARG A 327 -35.80 4.31 37.72
N SER A 328 -36.41 3.14 37.55
CA SER A 328 -37.39 2.55 38.47
C SER A 328 -38.46 3.54 39.00
N GLY A 329 -39.12 4.29 38.11
CA GLY A 329 -40.21 5.21 38.46
C GLY A 329 -39.79 6.49 39.20
N LYS A 330 -38.49 6.81 39.24
CA LYS A 330 -37.97 8.11 39.71
C LYS A 330 -37.99 9.16 38.59
N PRO A 331 -38.03 10.47 38.93
CA PRO A 331 -38.01 11.54 37.94
C PRO A 331 -36.82 11.43 37.00
N GLU A 332 -37.04 11.82 35.75
CA GLU A 332 -36.02 11.83 34.70
C GLU A 332 -34.85 12.73 35.07
N ILE A 333 -33.63 12.23 34.84
CA ILE A 333 -32.39 12.94 35.13
C ILE A 333 -31.64 13.13 33.81
N VAL A 334 -31.02 14.29 33.60
CA VAL A 334 -30.03 14.50 32.54
C VAL A 334 -28.75 13.81 33.00
N PRO A 335 -28.30 12.71 32.37
CA PRO A 335 -27.22 11.93 32.92
C PRO A 335 -25.86 12.57 32.61
N ASP A 336 -25.06 12.81 33.64
CA ASP A 336 -23.65 13.21 33.51
C ASP A 336 -22.77 12.08 32.95
N PRO A 337 -21.59 12.35 32.39
CA PRO A 337 -20.72 11.33 31.77
C PRO A 337 -20.23 10.25 32.76
N GLU A 338 -20.27 10.56 34.05
CA GLU A 338 -19.90 9.63 35.15
C GLU A 338 -21.11 8.88 35.71
N THR A 339 -22.32 9.14 35.22
CA THR A 339 -23.54 8.45 35.65
C THR A 339 -23.42 6.96 35.36
N GLN A 340 -23.50 6.15 36.42
CA GLN A 340 -23.45 4.69 36.31
C GLN A 340 -24.79 4.14 35.85
N LEU A 341 -24.75 3.26 34.85
CA LEU A 341 -25.90 2.57 34.29
C LEU A 341 -26.28 1.38 35.18
N ALA A 342 -27.57 1.19 35.42
CA ALA A 342 -28.13 0.09 36.20
C ALA A 342 -29.08 -0.76 35.36
N ALA A 343 -29.31 -1.99 35.81
CA ALA A 343 -30.31 -2.86 35.20
C ALA A 343 -31.71 -2.23 35.32
N GLY A 344 -32.48 -2.26 34.22
CA GLY A 344 -33.80 -1.63 34.13
C GLY A 344 -33.77 -0.13 33.82
N ASP A 345 -32.60 0.47 33.60
CA ASP A 345 -32.49 1.85 33.15
C ASP A 345 -33.03 2.00 31.72
N ILE A 346 -33.76 3.10 31.50
CA ILE A 346 -34.27 3.50 30.19
C ILE A 346 -33.58 4.81 29.82
N LEU A 347 -32.83 4.82 28.72
CA LEU A 347 -32.11 5.97 28.20
C LEU A 347 -32.79 6.51 26.96
N VAL A 348 -33.12 7.80 26.95
CA VAL A 348 -33.44 8.49 25.70
C VAL A 348 -32.13 9.00 25.11
N VAL A 349 -31.81 8.58 23.88
CA VAL A 349 -30.59 8.96 23.18
C VAL A 349 -30.88 9.62 21.84
N ALA A 350 -30.06 10.60 21.45
CA ALA A 350 -30.02 11.16 20.11
C ALA A 350 -28.91 10.52 19.27
N GLY A 351 -29.22 10.06 18.06
CA GLY A 351 -28.28 9.37 17.17
C GLY A 351 -28.61 9.50 15.67
N ASP A 352 -27.70 9.07 14.78
CA ASP A 352 -28.01 8.91 13.36
C ASP A 352 -28.74 7.57 13.13
N PRO A 353 -30.01 7.56 12.69
CA PRO A 353 -30.78 6.33 12.47
C PRO A 353 -30.10 5.32 11.54
N ARG A 354 -29.21 5.77 10.64
CA ARG A 354 -28.40 4.90 9.75
C ARG A 354 -27.33 4.11 10.49
N ASN A 355 -26.70 4.68 11.51
CA ASN A 355 -25.69 3.99 12.33
C ASN A 355 -26.36 2.96 13.26
N LEU A 356 -27.61 3.20 13.62
CA LEU A 356 -28.39 2.38 14.53
C LEU A 356 -29.00 1.15 13.86
N THR A 357 -29.44 1.30 12.62
CA THR A 357 -29.81 0.17 11.77
C THR A 357 -28.64 -0.81 11.67
N ILE A 358 -27.42 -0.31 11.49
CA ILE A 358 -26.20 -1.15 11.43
C ILE A 358 -25.94 -1.85 12.78
N ILE A 359 -26.04 -1.16 13.92
CA ILE A 359 -25.84 -1.77 15.24
C ILE A 359 -26.86 -2.89 15.50
N ARG A 360 -28.14 -2.62 15.23
CA ARG A 360 -29.24 -3.59 15.38
C ARG A 360 -29.09 -4.78 14.43
N ASP A 361 -28.72 -4.55 13.17
CA ASP A 361 -28.55 -5.62 12.19
C ASP A 361 -27.34 -6.52 12.51
N LEU A 362 -26.31 -5.96 13.15
CA LEU A 362 -25.13 -6.67 13.62
C LEU A 362 -25.33 -7.36 14.98
N GLN A 363 -26.40 -7.05 15.72
CA GLN A 363 -26.76 -7.75 16.96
C GLN A 363 -27.22 -9.18 16.64
N GLY A 364 -26.67 -10.17 17.36
CA GLY A 364 -27.02 -11.59 17.22
C GLY A 364 -26.18 -12.39 16.21
N LEU A 365 -25.22 -11.77 15.51
CA LEU A 365 -24.29 -12.51 14.64
C LEU A 365 -23.46 -13.52 15.43
N ILE A 366 -23.42 -14.77 14.97
CA ILE A 366 -22.56 -15.81 15.57
C ILE A 366 -21.23 -15.81 14.82
N ILE A 367 -20.16 -15.42 15.50
CA ILE A 367 -18.82 -15.32 14.92
C ILE A 367 -17.95 -16.45 15.46
N ASP A 368 -17.49 -17.32 14.59
CA ASP A 368 -16.42 -18.28 14.85
C ASP A 368 -15.09 -17.69 14.35
N PRO A 369 -14.17 -17.29 15.26
CA PRO A 369 -12.89 -16.68 14.90
C PRO A 369 -11.82 -17.69 14.45
N GLN A 370 -12.09 -19.01 14.52
CA GLN A 370 -11.17 -20.05 14.04
C GLN A 370 -11.92 -21.14 13.25
N PRO A 371 -12.50 -20.81 12.09
CA PRO A 371 -13.18 -21.79 11.27
C PRO A 371 -12.21 -22.87 10.79
N ASN A 372 -12.70 -24.11 10.72
CA ASN A 372 -11.92 -25.28 10.26
C ASN A 372 -11.66 -25.29 8.73
N ILE A 373 -11.80 -24.14 8.07
CA ILE A 373 -11.68 -23.94 6.62
C ILE A 373 -10.38 -23.19 6.35
N ARG A 374 -9.51 -23.73 5.49
CA ARG A 374 -8.27 -23.05 5.06
C ARG A 374 -8.46 -22.39 3.70
N LEU A 375 -7.85 -21.22 3.48
CA LEU A 375 -7.89 -20.48 2.19
C LEU A 375 -7.52 -21.36 0.99
N GLY A 376 -6.54 -22.26 1.13
CA GLY A 376 -6.14 -23.18 0.06
C GLY A 376 -7.18 -24.25 -0.29
N GLN A 377 -8.20 -24.48 0.55
CA GLN A 377 -9.31 -25.40 0.28
C GLN A 377 -10.43 -24.72 -0.53
N LEU A 378 -10.41 -23.38 -0.66
CA LEU A 378 -11.37 -22.62 -1.49
C LEU A 378 -11.00 -22.64 -2.98
N ALA A 379 -9.76 -23.01 -3.31
CA ALA A 379 -9.25 -23.12 -4.68
C ALA A 379 -9.56 -24.51 -5.29
N THR A 380 -10.84 -24.90 -5.32
CA THR A 380 -11.31 -26.15 -5.92
C THR A 380 -12.18 -25.88 -7.15
N GLY A 381 -11.89 -26.56 -8.26
CA GLY A 381 -12.63 -26.42 -9.53
C GLY A 381 -12.10 -25.25 -10.39
N PRO A 382 -12.97 -24.38 -10.95
CA PRO A 382 -12.57 -23.27 -11.83
C PRO A 382 -12.00 -22.05 -11.08
N MET A 383 -12.03 -22.06 -9.74
CA MET A 383 -11.54 -20.98 -8.89
C MET A 383 -10.07 -21.18 -8.55
N VAL A 384 -9.29 -20.11 -8.69
CA VAL A 384 -7.84 -20.12 -8.48
C VAL A 384 -7.43 -19.03 -7.50
N LEU A 385 -6.38 -19.35 -6.75
CA LEU A 385 -5.67 -18.41 -5.91
C LEU A 385 -4.35 -18.10 -6.60
N THR A 386 -4.16 -16.86 -7.06
CA THR A 386 -2.95 -16.48 -7.81
C THR A 386 -2.30 -15.25 -7.22
N GLN A 387 -0.99 -15.13 -7.39
CA GLN A 387 -0.25 -13.94 -7.03
C GLN A 387 0.02 -13.10 -8.28
N VAL A 388 -0.20 -11.80 -8.16
CA VAL A 388 0.01 -10.82 -9.22
C VAL A 388 0.87 -9.70 -8.68
N VAL A 389 1.86 -9.27 -9.44
CA VAL A 389 2.70 -8.11 -9.09
C VAL A 389 2.36 -6.98 -10.03
N LEU A 390 2.48 -5.75 -9.55
CA LEU A 390 2.42 -4.60 -10.46
C LEU A 390 3.61 -4.62 -11.42
N SER A 391 3.32 -4.38 -12.70
CA SER A 391 4.34 -4.23 -13.73
C SER A 391 5.26 -3.05 -13.40
N PRO A 392 6.58 -3.11 -13.70
CA PRO A 392 7.48 -1.96 -13.56
C PRO A 392 7.02 -0.72 -14.35
N PHE A 393 6.19 -0.94 -15.37
CA PHE A 393 5.64 0.08 -16.25
C PHE A 393 4.21 0.46 -15.89
N THR A 394 3.72 0.08 -14.70
CA THR A 394 2.34 0.32 -14.31
C THR A 394 1.99 1.80 -14.19
N THR A 395 0.77 2.14 -14.59
CA THR A 395 0.13 3.46 -14.39
C THR A 395 -0.74 3.50 -13.12
N LEU A 396 -0.79 2.39 -12.37
CA LEU A 396 -1.68 2.22 -11.21
C LEU A 396 -0.99 2.53 -9.87
N ALA A 397 0.31 2.82 -9.89
CA ALA A 397 1.05 3.20 -8.69
C ALA A 397 0.45 4.47 -8.07
N GLY A 398 0.23 4.44 -6.76
CA GLY A 398 -0.41 5.48 -5.95
C GLY A 398 -1.93 5.38 -5.87
N LYS A 399 -2.59 4.64 -6.76
CA LYS A 399 -4.06 4.48 -6.75
C LYS A 399 -4.51 3.42 -5.75
N THR A 400 -5.71 3.59 -5.21
CA THR A 400 -6.33 2.60 -4.30
C THR A 400 -7.17 1.57 -5.07
N LEU A 401 -7.39 0.39 -4.48
CA LEU A 401 -8.27 -0.62 -5.10
C LEU A 401 -9.71 -0.10 -5.31
N GLN A 402 -10.15 0.80 -4.44
CA GLN A 402 -11.46 1.46 -4.53
C GLN A 402 -11.52 2.43 -5.72
N GLU A 403 -10.51 3.29 -5.90
CA GLU A 403 -10.41 4.20 -7.06
C GLU A 403 -10.37 3.42 -8.38
N LEU A 404 -9.66 2.29 -8.38
CA LEU A 404 -9.58 1.40 -9.54
C LEU A 404 -10.86 0.63 -9.81
N ARG A 405 -11.81 0.63 -8.85
CA ARG A 405 -12.97 -0.26 -8.83
C ARG A 405 -12.55 -1.69 -9.19
N PHE A 406 -11.45 -2.15 -8.58
CA PHE A 406 -10.69 -3.32 -9.05
C PHE A 406 -11.57 -4.55 -9.27
N ARG A 407 -12.50 -4.79 -8.33
CA ARG A 407 -13.45 -5.89 -8.40
C ARG A 407 -14.44 -5.78 -9.55
N GLU A 408 -15.00 -4.59 -9.80
CA GLU A 408 -15.96 -4.35 -10.89
C GLU A 408 -15.27 -4.47 -12.25
N ARG A 409 -14.05 -3.91 -12.36
CA ARG A 409 -13.29 -3.91 -13.61
C ARG A 409 -12.75 -5.30 -13.98
N PHE A 410 -12.18 -6.02 -13.03
CA PHE A 410 -11.46 -7.27 -13.30
C PHE A 410 -12.22 -8.53 -12.86
N GLY A 411 -13.28 -8.41 -12.06
CA GLY A 411 -14.03 -9.56 -11.54
C GLY A 411 -13.25 -10.42 -10.54
N LEU A 412 -12.15 -9.90 -9.98
CA LEU A 412 -11.25 -10.59 -9.06
C LEU A 412 -11.29 -9.97 -7.68
N ASN A 413 -11.18 -10.79 -6.63
CA ASN A 413 -11.09 -10.31 -5.26
C ASN A 413 -9.63 -10.25 -4.82
N VAL A 414 -9.23 -9.12 -4.25
CA VAL A 414 -7.93 -9.00 -3.59
C VAL A 414 -8.07 -9.50 -2.16
N LEU A 415 -7.35 -10.55 -1.81
CA LEU A 415 -7.36 -11.15 -0.48
C LEU A 415 -6.29 -10.56 0.43
N ALA A 416 -5.15 -10.20 -0.16
CA ALA A 416 -4.03 -9.61 0.55
C ALA A 416 -3.22 -8.72 -0.39
N ILE A 417 -2.67 -7.65 0.17
CA ILE A 417 -1.63 -6.84 -0.46
C ILE A 417 -0.36 -7.08 0.33
N TRP A 418 0.65 -7.63 -0.30
CA TRP A 418 1.99 -7.68 0.27
C TRP A 418 2.71 -6.39 -0.07
N HIS A 419 3.24 -5.71 0.94
CA HIS A 419 4.02 -4.48 0.80
C HIS A 419 5.12 -4.43 1.87
N ASN A 420 6.37 -4.16 1.46
CA ASN A 420 7.52 -3.95 2.36
C ASN A 420 7.74 -5.04 3.43
N GLY A 421 7.59 -6.32 3.07
CA GLY A 421 7.85 -7.41 4.03
C GLY A 421 6.68 -7.81 4.91
N ARG A 422 5.49 -7.22 4.68
CA ARG A 422 4.27 -7.51 5.42
C ARG A 422 3.11 -7.77 4.47
N ALA A 423 2.32 -8.80 4.77
CA ALA A 423 1.02 -9.02 4.12
C ALA A 423 -0.06 -8.25 4.90
N TYR A 424 -0.79 -7.39 4.19
CA TYR A 424 -1.98 -6.69 4.68
C TYR A 424 -3.21 -7.43 4.16
N ARG A 425 -4.23 -7.63 5.01
CA ARG A 425 -5.48 -8.33 4.65
C ARG A 425 -6.74 -7.54 5.02
N SER A 426 -6.62 -6.48 5.82
CA SER A 426 -7.70 -5.55 6.17
C SER A 426 -7.56 -4.19 5.49
N ASN A 427 -8.70 -3.50 5.32
CA ASN A 427 -8.80 -2.18 4.68
C ASN A 427 -8.09 -2.09 3.31
N LEU A 428 -8.12 -3.18 2.53
CA LEU A 428 -7.42 -3.26 1.25
C LEU A 428 -7.96 -2.25 0.23
N ALA A 429 -9.25 -1.91 0.33
CA ALA A 429 -9.92 -0.99 -0.58
C ALA A 429 -9.29 0.41 -0.61
N GLU A 430 -8.92 0.94 0.56
CA GLU A 430 -8.44 2.32 0.75
C GLU A 430 -6.91 2.44 0.64
N ARG A 431 -6.20 1.30 0.51
CA ARG A 431 -4.74 1.29 0.54
C ARG A 431 -4.17 1.62 -0.85
N PRO A 432 -3.27 2.61 -0.98
CA PRO A 432 -2.61 2.90 -2.25
C PRO A 432 -1.64 1.78 -2.62
N LEU A 433 -1.61 1.43 -3.90
CA LEU A 433 -0.72 0.43 -4.47
C LEU A 433 0.65 1.03 -4.79
N PHE A 434 1.73 0.35 -4.42
CA PHE A 434 3.10 0.77 -4.73
C PHE A 434 3.80 -0.24 -5.64
N LEU A 435 4.80 0.23 -6.39
CA LEU A 435 5.67 -0.67 -7.15
C LEU A 435 6.34 -1.68 -6.21
N GLY A 436 6.32 -2.95 -6.60
CA GLY A 436 6.80 -4.07 -5.79
C GLY A 436 5.74 -4.71 -4.91
N ASP A 437 4.54 -4.11 -4.84
CA ASP A 437 3.40 -4.75 -4.20
C ASP A 437 3.02 -6.03 -4.95
N ALA A 438 2.74 -7.07 -4.17
CA ALA A 438 2.17 -8.30 -4.69
C ALA A 438 0.76 -8.48 -4.14
N LEU A 439 -0.20 -8.63 -5.05
CA LEU A 439 -1.61 -8.87 -4.78
C LEU A 439 -1.85 -10.37 -4.78
N LEU A 440 -2.48 -10.86 -3.72
CA LEU A 440 -3.06 -12.21 -3.72
C LEU A 440 -4.49 -12.10 -4.20
N LEU A 441 -4.77 -12.68 -5.36
CA LEU A 441 -6.06 -12.61 -6.02
C LEU A 441 -6.79 -13.95 -5.92
N TYR A 442 -8.11 -13.84 -5.85
CA TYR A 442 -9.02 -14.97 -5.85
C TYR A 442 -10.18 -14.73 -6.81
N GLY A 443 -10.39 -15.67 -7.72
CA GLY A 443 -11.39 -15.58 -8.77
C GLY A 443 -11.35 -16.77 -9.72
N SER A 444 -12.13 -16.72 -10.80
CA SER A 444 -12.10 -17.76 -11.84
C SER A 444 -10.82 -17.70 -12.66
N ARG A 445 -10.36 -18.85 -13.17
CA ARG A 445 -9.17 -18.94 -14.03
C ARG A 445 -9.28 -18.02 -15.25
N GLU A 446 -10.44 -17.98 -15.90
CA GLU A 446 -10.72 -17.09 -17.04
C GLU A 446 -10.45 -15.61 -16.72
N LYS A 447 -10.90 -15.12 -15.55
CA LYS A 447 -10.68 -13.72 -15.15
C LYS A 447 -9.22 -13.44 -14.80
N VAL A 448 -8.51 -14.43 -14.26
CA VAL A 448 -7.06 -14.34 -14.02
C VAL A 448 -6.30 -14.28 -15.35
N ASP A 449 -6.67 -15.09 -16.33
CA ASP A 449 -6.02 -15.11 -17.65
C ASP A 449 -6.27 -13.79 -18.39
N LEU A 450 -7.48 -13.20 -18.27
CA LEU A 450 -7.78 -11.86 -18.77
C LEU A 450 -6.93 -10.78 -18.08
N LEU A 451 -6.76 -10.86 -16.75
CA LEU A 451 -5.89 -9.93 -16.02
C LEU A 451 -4.43 -10.06 -16.48
N GLY A 452 -3.98 -11.25 -16.87
CA GLY A 452 -2.62 -11.47 -17.39
C GLY A 452 -2.35 -10.86 -18.77
N GLN A 453 -3.40 -10.40 -19.46
CA GLN A 453 -3.28 -9.61 -20.69
C GLN A 453 -3.16 -8.11 -20.40
N GLU A 454 -3.51 -7.66 -19.19
CA GLU A 454 -3.39 -6.26 -18.80
C GLU A 454 -1.92 -5.89 -18.53
N PRO A 455 -1.38 -4.84 -19.18
CA PRO A 455 0.05 -4.51 -19.12
C PRO A 455 0.50 -3.97 -17.75
N ASP A 456 -0.45 -3.51 -16.93
CA ASP A 456 -0.20 -3.01 -15.58
C ASP A 456 0.09 -4.12 -14.57
N PHE A 457 -0.21 -5.39 -14.92
CA PHE A 457 -0.10 -6.53 -14.04
C PHE A 457 0.83 -7.60 -14.60
N LEU A 458 1.55 -8.27 -13.71
CA LEU A 458 2.36 -9.44 -14.01
C LEU A 458 1.81 -10.61 -13.19
N VAL A 459 1.01 -11.45 -13.84
CA VAL A 459 0.49 -12.67 -13.24
C VAL A 459 1.63 -13.68 -13.16
N LEU A 460 1.85 -14.24 -11.97
CA LEU A 460 3.01 -15.09 -11.67
C LEU A 460 2.76 -16.58 -11.99
N GLU A 461 1.60 -16.93 -12.52
CA GLU A 461 1.33 -18.24 -13.12
C GLU A 461 1.67 -18.21 -14.61
N GLU A 462 2.48 -19.17 -15.05
CA GLU A 462 2.97 -19.29 -16.43
C GLU A 462 1.81 -19.47 -17.43
N THR A 463 0.71 -20.10 -17.02
CA THR A 463 -0.47 -20.34 -17.86
C THR A 463 -1.30 -19.09 -18.16
N ALA A 464 -1.17 -18.04 -17.35
CA ALA A 464 -2.02 -16.85 -17.43
C ALA A 464 -1.35 -15.67 -18.17
N GLN A 465 -0.08 -15.82 -18.59
CA GLN A 465 0.60 -14.78 -19.35
C GLN A 465 0.21 -14.84 -20.83
N ALA A 466 0.17 -13.67 -21.48
CA ALA A 466 -0.16 -13.57 -22.91
C ALA A 466 0.64 -14.60 -23.73
N PRO A 467 -0.01 -15.35 -24.63
CA PRO A 467 0.65 -16.42 -25.36
C PRO A 467 1.81 -15.88 -26.20
N LEU A 468 3.01 -16.43 -25.98
CA LEU A 468 4.15 -16.19 -26.86
C LEU A 468 3.77 -16.61 -28.30
N LYS A 469 4.25 -15.89 -29.31
CA LYS A 469 4.07 -16.24 -30.74
C LYS A 469 5.26 -17.13 -31.20
N PRO A 470 5.29 -18.46 -30.92
CA PRO A 470 6.48 -19.30 -31.16
C PRO A 470 6.93 -19.32 -32.63
N ALA A 471 5.99 -19.18 -33.57
CA ALA A 471 6.28 -19.12 -35.00
C ALA A 471 7.15 -17.91 -35.39
N LYS A 472 7.13 -16.82 -34.61
CA LYS A 472 7.92 -15.60 -34.86
C LYS A 472 9.24 -15.58 -34.10
N ALA A 473 9.42 -16.44 -33.11
CA ALA A 473 10.65 -16.54 -32.32
C ALA A 473 11.94 -16.69 -33.15
N PRO A 474 12.03 -17.55 -34.20
CA PRO A 474 13.26 -17.65 -34.99
C PRO A 474 13.54 -16.40 -35.81
N ILE A 475 12.50 -15.70 -36.28
CA ILE A 475 12.65 -14.44 -37.03
C ILE A 475 13.21 -13.36 -36.11
N ALA A 476 12.62 -13.20 -34.91
CA ALA A 476 13.10 -12.25 -33.91
C ALA A 476 14.55 -12.55 -33.49
N GLY A 477 14.88 -13.82 -33.26
CA GLY A 477 16.24 -14.26 -32.96
C GLY A 477 17.23 -13.95 -34.10
N GLY A 478 16.82 -14.16 -35.36
CA GLY A 478 17.61 -13.83 -36.53
C GLY A 478 17.87 -12.32 -36.67
N ILE A 479 16.86 -11.49 -36.45
CA ILE A 479 17.00 -10.02 -36.46
C ILE A 479 17.97 -9.58 -35.35
N MET A 480 17.79 -10.08 -34.13
CA MET A 480 18.67 -9.77 -32.99
C MET A 480 20.13 -10.17 -33.27
N LEU A 481 20.35 -11.39 -33.79
CA LEU A 481 21.68 -11.86 -34.16
C LEU A 481 22.29 -10.98 -35.27
N GLY A 482 21.50 -10.59 -36.27
CA GLY A 482 21.94 -9.69 -37.34
C GLY A 482 22.37 -8.32 -36.81
N VAL A 483 21.58 -7.69 -35.94
CA VAL A 483 21.93 -6.42 -35.28
C VAL A 483 23.24 -6.56 -34.49
N ILE A 484 23.36 -7.62 -33.68
CA ILE A 484 24.58 -7.89 -32.91
C ILE A 484 25.79 -8.04 -33.84
N LEU A 485 25.69 -8.86 -34.90
CA LEU A 485 26.80 -9.07 -35.84
C LEU A 485 27.23 -7.78 -36.54
N VAL A 486 26.29 -6.97 -37.00
CA VAL A 486 26.58 -5.68 -37.65
C VAL A 486 27.29 -4.71 -36.71
N VAL A 487 26.87 -4.66 -35.44
CA VAL A 487 27.52 -3.84 -34.41
C VAL A 487 28.90 -4.38 -34.05
N LEU A 488 29.04 -5.70 -33.92
CA LEU A 488 30.31 -6.37 -33.62
C LEU A 488 31.37 -6.18 -34.70
N LEU A 489 30.95 -6.22 -35.97
CA LEU A 489 31.83 -5.97 -37.12
C LEU A 489 32.17 -4.48 -37.29
N GLY A 490 31.59 -3.60 -36.47
CA GLY A 490 31.80 -2.16 -36.52
C GLY A 490 31.21 -1.50 -37.78
N TRP A 491 30.30 -2.17 -38.48
CA TRP A 491 29.75 -1.68 -39.75
C TRP A 491 28.78 -0.53 -39.55
N LEU A 492 27.98 -0.56 -38.47
CA LEU A 492 27.06 0.52 -38.12
C LEU A 492 27.15 0.83 -36.62
N PRO A 493 27.02 2.12 -36.25
CA PRO A 493 26.76 2.52 -34.87
C PRO A 493 25.54 1.80 -34.29
N ILE A 494 25.62 1.51 -33.00
CA ILE A 494 24.62 0.73 -32.27
C ILE A 494 23.21 1.32 -32.35
N ALA A 495 23.10 2.65 -32.30
CA ALA A 495 21.84 3.36 -32.40
C ALA A 495 21.15 3.13 -33.75
N ILE A 496 21.91 3.15 -34.85
CA ILE A 496 21.39 2.94 -36.20
C ILE A 496 20.97 1.48 -36.38
N ALA A 497 21.84 0.54 -35.95
CA ALA A 497 21.55 -0.89 -36.04
C ALA A 497 20.31 -1.28 -35.22
N ALA A 498 20.14 -0.72 -34.02
CA ALA A 498 18.99 -0.96 -33.16
C ALA A 498 17.67 -0.46 -33.78
N ILE A 499 17.65 0.74 -34.37
CA ILE A 499 16.45 1.29 -35.03
C ILE A 499 16.05 0.43 -36.24
N ILE A 500 17.02 -0.02 -37.04
CA ILE A 500 16.77 -0.92 -38.17
C ILE A 500 16.18 -2.24 -37.67
N GLY A 501 16.78 -2.83 -36.64
CA GLY A 501 16.28 -4.06 -36.02
C GLY A 501 14.86 -3.94 -35.47
N ALA A 502 14.57 -2.86 -34.74
CA ALA A 502 13.23 -2.57 -34.22
C ALA A 502 12.21 -2.38 -35.36
N THR A 503 12.60 -1.69 -36.43
CA THR A 503 11.75 -1.52 -37.62
C THR A 503 11.44 -2.86 -38.27
N LEU A 504 12.44 -3.74 -38.42
CA LEU A 504 12.25 -5.09 -38.95
C LEU A 504 11.35 -5.94 -38.06
N MET A 505 11.44 -5.80 -36.73
CA MET A 505 10.55 -6.49 -35.78
C MET A 505 9.08 -6.12 -35.99
N VAL A 506 8.80 -4.84 -36.26
CA VAL A 506 7.44 -4.37 -36.56
C VAL A 506 6.97 -4.84 -37.94
N ILE A 507 7.81 -4.66 -38.99
CA ILE A 507 7.46 -5.07 -40.36
C ILE A 507 7.21 -6.58 -40.48
N THR A 508 8.00 -7.39 -39.77
CA THR A 508 7.83 -8.86 -39.77
C THR A 508 6.65 -9.33 -38.91
N GLY A 509 5.97 -8.43 -38.21
CA GLY A 509 4.87 -8.73 -37.30
C GLY A 509 5.31 -9.53 -36.08
N CYS A 510 6.58 -9.41 -35.68
CA CYS A 510 7.06 -9.96 -34.41
C CYS A 510 6.55 -9.11 -33.24
N LEU A 511 6.36 -7.80 -33.46
CA LEU A 511 5.90 -6.83 -32.47
C LEU A 511 4.85 -5.91 -33.10
N ASP A 512 3.78 -5.60 -32.38
CA ASP A 512 2.77 -4.65 -32.84
C ASP A 512 3.21 -3.18 -32.55
N MET A 513 2.68 -2.18 -33.27
CA MET A 513 3.14 -0.79 -33.14
C MET A 513 2.93 -0.22 -31.72
N GLU A 514 1.83 -0.58 -31.07
CA GLU A 514 1.54 -0.17 -29.68
C GLU A 514 2.54 -0.79 -28.69
N GLU A 515 2.89 -2.06 -28.90
CA GLU A 515 3.92 -2.74 -28.11
C GLU A 515 5.27 -2.04 -28.30
N ALA A 516 5.65 -1.72 -29.54
CA ALA A 516 6.89 -1.02 -29.87
C ALA A 516 7.06 0.28 -29.08
N TYR A 517 6.04 1.13 -29.08
CA TYR A 517 6.07 2.39 -28.34
C TYR A 517 6.15 2.20 -26.83
N ARG A 518 5.55 1.14 -26.29
CA ARG A 518 5.56 0.84 -24.85
C ARG A 518 6.91 0.33 -24.37
N PHE A 519 7.70 -0.32 -25.24
CA PHE A 519 9.07 -0.74 -24.91
C PHE A 519 10.08 0.40 -24.88
N ILE A 520 9.72 1.60 -25.37
CA ILE A 520 10.58 2.78 -25.27
C ILE A 520 10.51 3.34 -23.84
N GLU A 521 11.62 3.30 -23.12
CA GLU A 521 11.75 3.93 -21.80
C GLU A 521 11.88 5.46 -21.93
N TRP A 522 10.78 6.14 -22.25
CA TRP A 522 10.75 7.61 -22.42
C TRP A 522 11.35 8.36 -21.23
N LYS A 523 11.14 7.85 -20.01
CA LYS A 523 11.75 8.41 -18.79
C LYS A 523 13.29 8.41 -18.86
N ALA A 524 13.90 7.33 -19.32
CA ALA A 524 15.36 7.24 -19.45
C ALA A 524 15.87 8.19 -20.55
N VAL A 525 15.17 8.29 -21.68
CA VAL A 525 15.52 9.22 -22.78
C VAL A 525 15.50 10.67 -22.30
N PHE A 526 14.38 11.11 -21.70
CA PHE A 526 14.27 12.48 -21.17
C PHE A 526 15.25 12.75 -20.03
N LEU A 527 15.53 11.75 -19.19
CA LEU A 527 16.49 11.86 -18.10
C LEU A 527 17.92 12.02 -18.63
N ILE A 528 18.35 11.20 -19.59
CA ILE A 528 19.67 11.31 -20.22
C ILE A 528 19.80 12.67 -20.92
N ALA A 529 18.78 13.06 -21.69
CA ALA A 529 18.75 14.37 -22.36
C ALA A 529 18.81 15.55 -21.37
N GLY A 530 18.17 15.43 -20.20
CA GLY A 530 18.20 16.46 -19.16
C GLY A 530 19.48 16.48 -18.32
N MET A 531 20.16 15.33 -18.17
CA MET A 531 21.38 15.21 -17.36
C MET A 531 22.66 15.49 -18.14
N LEU A 532 22.66 15.33 -19.47
CA LEU A 532 23.77 15.72 -20.34
C LEU A 532 24.18 17.20 -20.10
N PRO A 533 23.26 18.18 -20.12
CA PRO A 533 23.58 19.56 -19.75
C PRO A 533 24.12 19.73 -18.33
N LEU A 534 23.68 18.90 -17.37
CA LEU A 534 24.19 18.96 -16.00
C LEU A 534 25.65 18.52 -15.92
N GLY A 535 26.02 17.43 -16.61
CA GLY A 535 27.42 17.01 -16.72
C GLY A 535 28.30 18.09 -17.33
N ILE A 536 27.84 18.70 -18.43
CA ILE A 536 28.53 19.82 -19.08
C ILE A 536 28.63 21.03 -18.15
N ALA A 537 27.56 21.37 -17.42
CA ALA A 537 27.56 22.48 -16.47
C ALA A 537 28.48 22.22 -15.28
N MET A 538 28.58 20.98 -14.79
CA MET A 538 29.51 20.60 -13.72
C MET A 538 30.97 20.72 -14.16
N ASP A 539 31.27 20.36 -15.41
CA ASP A 539 32.59 20.52 -16.00
C ASP A 539 32.92 22.02 -16.18
N GLN A 540 32.04 22.79 -16.85
CA GLN A 540 32.23 24.22 -17.10
C GLN A 540 32.27 25.08 -15.83
N SER A 541 31.51 24.72 -14.80
CA SER A 541 31.53 25.43 -13.51
C SER A 541 32.75 25.09 -12.65
N GLY A 542 33.54 24.08 -13.03
CA GLY A 542 34.63 23.55 -12.22
C GLY A 542 34.17 22.71 -11.02
N THR A 543 32.88 22.40 -10.89
CA THR A 543 32.36 21.54 -9.82
C THR A 543 32.94 20.14 -9.90
N ALA A 544 33.06 19.58 -11.12
CA ALA A 544 33.67 18.27 -11.32
C ALA A 544 35.13 18.26 -10.85
N ALA A 545 35.90 19.30 -11.18
CA ALA A 545 37.28 19.48 -10.73
C ALA A 545 37.35 19.63 -9.19
N PHE A 546 36.45 20.40 -8.57
CA PHE A 546 36.39 20.53 -7.11
C PHE A 546 36.13 19.17 -6.42
N LEU A 547 35.20 18.37 -6.94
CA LEU A 547 34.90 17.04 -6.40
C LEU A 547 36.06 16.07 -6.62
N ALA A 548 36.67 16.09 -7.81
CA ALA A 548 37.86 15.31 -8.12
C ALA A 548 39.01 15.66 -7.17
N GLN A 549 39.29 16.95 -6.97
CA GLN A 549 40.31 17.42 -6.03
C GLN A 549 40.01 17.03 -4.58
N GLY A 550 38.74 17.11 -4.15
CA GLY A 550 38.33 16.67 -2.81
C GLY A 550 38.57 15.16 -2.60
N MET A 551 38.26 14.35 -3.60
CA MET A 551 38.54 12.92 -3.60
C MET A 551 40.05 12.65 -3.62
N MET A 552 40.79 13.34 -4.49
CA MET A 552 42.24 13.25 -4.61
C MET A 552 42.96 13.66 -3.32
N GLY A 553 42.48 14.69 -2.62
CA GLY A 553 43.01 15.10 -1.32
C GLY A 553 42.75 14.08 -0.21
N ALA A 554 41.68 13.29 -0.32
CA ALA A 554 41.35 12.27 0.67
C ALA A 554 42.08 10.93 0.46
N ILE A 555 42.23 10.49 -0.80
CA ILE A 555 42.72 9.14 -1.13
C ILE A 555 43.74 9.08 -2.27
N GLY A 556 44.09 10.20 -2.89
CA GLY A 556 45.00 10.24 -4.06
C GLY A 556 46.43 9.80 -3.74
N GLU A 557 46.95 10.11 -2.54
CA GLU A 557 48.27 9.65 -2.08
C GLU A 557 48.35 8.13 -1.92
N MET A 558 47.21 7.44 -1.80
CA MET A 558 47.15 5.98 -1.72
C MET A 558 47.25 5.29 -3.10
N GLY A 559 47.37 6.09 -4.18
CA GLY A 559 47.60 5.62 -5.54
C GLY A 559 46.33 5.34 -6.37
N PRO A 560 46.49 4.98 -7.66
CA PRO A 560 45.38 4.90 -8.62
C PRO A 560 44.37 3.78 -8.30
N TYR A 561 44.81 2.70 -7.64
CA TYR A 561 43.91 1.65 -7.14
C TYR A 561 42.92 2.17 -6.08
N ALA A 562 43.37 3.07 -5.19
CA ALA A 562 42.51 3.65 -4.17
C ALA A 562 41.47 4.58 -4.79
N VAL A 563 41.87 5.38 -5.79
CA VAL A 563 40.96 6.26 -6.54
C VAL A 563 39.91 5.45 -7.30
N LEU A 564 40.30 4.34 -7.94
CA LEU A 564 39.35 3.41 -8.57
C LEU A 564 38.34 2.86 -7.56
N ALA A 565 38.80 2.43 -6.38
CA ALA A 565 37.94 1.93 -5.32
C ALA A 565 36.97 3.02 -4.81
N GLY A 566 37.47 4.23 -4.61
CA GLY A 566 36.69 5.39 -4.17
C GLY A 566 35.58 5.75 -5.16
N LEU A 567 35.91 5.83 -6.46
CA LEU A 567 34.94 6.11 -7.52
C LEU A 567 33.89 5.00 -7.65
N PHE A 568 34.27 3.72 -7.52
CA PHE A 568 33.33 2.61 -7.51
C PHE A 568 32.35 2.73 -6.34
N ILE A 569 32.86 2.95 -5.11
CA ILE A 569 32.03 3.08 -3.90
C ILE A 569 31.11 4.29 -4.01
N LEU A 570 31.64 5.44 -4.41
CA LEU A 570 30.86 6.68 -4.55
C LEU A 570 29.73 6.51 -5.58
N SER A 571 30.04 5.91 -6.73
CA SER A 571 29.06 5.59 -7.76
C SER A 571 27.98 4.67 -7.22
N MET A 572 28.37 3.58 -6.55
CA MET A 572 27.43 2.61 -5.99
C MET A 572 26.53 3.24 -4.92
N LEU A 573 27.07 4.05 -4.01
CA LEU A 573 26.26 4.76 -3.01
C LEU A 573 25.33 5.80 -3.64
N ALA A 574 25.77 6.49 -4.70
CA ALA A 574 24.92 7.44 -5.41
C ALA A 574 23.68 6.76 -6.03
N THR A 575 23.78 5.49 -6.44
CA THR A 575 22.63 4.72 -6.95
C THR A 575 21.49 4.51 -5.95
N LEU A 576 21.75 4.73 -4.65
CA LEU A 576 20.71 4.64 -3.61
C LEU A 576 19.68 5.76 -3.73
N PHE A 577 20.08 6.90 -4.31
CA PHE A 577 19.26 8.11 -4.41
C PHE A 577 18.99 8.51 -5.86
N MET A 578 19.88 8.14 -6.78
CA MET A 578 19.84 8.53 -8.17
C MET A 578 19.71 7.30 -9.10
N PRO A 579 19.01 7.40 -10.23
CA PRO A 579 19.00 6.34 -11.23
C PRO A 579 20.41 6.08 -11.78
N ASN A 580 20.76 4.81 -12.04
CA ASN A 580 22.07 4.38 -12.54
C ASN A 580 22.60 5.19 -13.75
N PRO A 581 21.78 5.53 -14.77
CA PRO A 581 22.24 6.35 -15.89
C PRO A 581 22.73 7.74 -15.46
N VAL A 582 22.09 8.34 -14.45
CA VAL A 582 22.44 9.67 -13.94
C VAL A 582 23.80 9.63 -13.26
N VAL A 583 24.02 8.61 -12.42
CA VAL A 583 25.30 8.43 -11.73
C VAL A 583 26.45 8.32 -12.73
N ALA A 584 26.29 7.55 -13.82
CA ALA A 584 27.31 7.42 -14.85
C ALA A 584 27.70 8.78 -15.48
N VAL A 585 26.71 9.59 -15.85
CA VAL A 585 26.93 10.92 -16.46
C VAL A 585 27.60 11.89 -15.48
N LEU A 586 27.21 11.87 -14.20
CA LEU A 586 27.78 12.78 -13.20
C LEU A 586 29.20 12.40 -12.79
N MET A 587 29.49 11.09 -12.71
CA MET A 587 30.79 10.60 -12.26
C MET A 587 31.83 10.61 -13.38
N ALA A 588 31.43 10.54 -14.66
CA ALA A 588 32.36 10.52 -15.79
C ALA A 588 33.32 11.74 -15.83
N PRO A 589 32.85 13.00 -15.74
CA PRO A 589 33.76 14.16 -15.67
C PRO A 589 34.71 14.11 -14.47
N ILE A 590 34.25 13.56 -13.33
CA ILE A 590 35.08 13.43 -12.12
C ILE A 590 36.20 12.41 -12.35
N ALA A 591 35.93 11.27 -12.99
CA ALA A 591 36.95 10.30 -13.34
C ALA A 591 37.95 10.82 -14.38
N LEU A 592 37.48 11.54 -15.40
CA LEU A 592 38.36 12.12 -16.42
C LEU A 592 39.34 13.12 -15.80
N ASN A 593 38.85 14.00 -14.93
CA ASN A 593 39.69 14.95 -14.20
C ASN A 593 40.63 14.24 -13.21
N ALA A 594 40.15 13.25 -12.46
CA ALA A 594 40.98 12.49 -11.53
C ALA A 594 42.09 11.70 -12.26
N ALA A 595 41.81 11.14 -13.44
CA ALA A 595 42.81 10.48 -14.28
C ALA A 595 43.88 11.47 -14.78
N ALA A 596 43.45 12.64 -15.23
CA ALA A 596 44.34 13.71 -15.67
C ALA A 596 45.25 14.21 -14.52
N ASP A 597 44.70 14.42 -13.33
CA ASP A 597 45.44 14.85 -12.14
C ASP A 597 46.46 13.80 -11.68
N LEU A 598 46.12 12.51 -11.78
CA LEU A 598 47.02 11.38 -11.48
C LEU A 598 48.05 11.12 -12.59
N GLY A 599 47.85 11.66 -13.79
CA GLY A 599 48.65 11.34 -14.97
C GLY A 599 48.50 9.88 -15.44
N VAL A 600 47.31 9.28 -15.23
CA VAL A 600 47.00 7.90 -15.61
C VAL A 600 45.92 7.85 -16.69
N SER A 601 45.82 6.69 -17.34
CA SER A 601 44.76 6.30 -18.25
C SER A 601 43.37 6.42 -17.59
N PRO A 602 42.37 7.03 -18.25
CA PRO A 602 41.02 7.17 -17.69
C PRO A 602 40.16 5.89 -17.81
N TYR A 603 40.50 4.98 -18.73
CA TYR A 603 39.72 3.77 -18.99
C TYR A 603 39.44 2.90 -17.75
N PRO A 604 40.40 2.67 -16.82
CA PRO A 604 40.17 1.85 -15.63
C PRO A 604 39.17 2.52 -14.68
N LEU A 605 39.29 3.84 -14.49
CA LEU A 605 38.40 4.62 -13.63
C LEU A 605 36.97 4.68 -14.20
N MET A 606 36.86 4.87 -15.52
CA MET A 606 35.60 4.87 -16.25
C MET A 606 34.90 3.52 -16.16
N MET A 607 35.64 2.42 -16.30
CA MET A 607 35.13 1.06 -16.09
C MET A 607 34.67 0.83 -14.64
N GLY A 608 35.42 1.36 -13.67
CA GLY A 608 35.07 1.34 -12.26
C GLY A 608 33.73 2.04 -11.96
N ILE A 609 33.50 3.21 -12.57
CA ILE A 609 32.21 3.91 -12.46
C ILE A 609 31.11 3.09 -13.12
N ALA A 610 31.32 2.55 -14.32
CA ALA A 610 30.32 1.76 -15.03
C ALA A 610 29.83 0.57 -14.20
N PHE A 611 30.75 -0.17 -13.59
CA PHE A 611 30.42 -1.27 -12.69
C PHE A 611 29.84 -0.81 -11.35
N GLY A 612 30.35 0.27 -10.76
CA GLY A 612 29.82 0.84 -9.51
C GLY A 612 28.38 1.33 -9.65
N ALA A 613 28.09 2.07 -10.72
CA ALA A 613 26.74 2.53 -11.07
C ALA A 613 25.79 1.38 -11.44
N SER A 614 26.32 0.23 -11.87
CA SER A 614 25.52 -0.97 -12.16
C SER A 614 25.34 -1.88 -10.93
N ALA A 615 26.10 -1.66 -9.86
CA ALA A 615 26.10 -2.49 -8.65
C ALA A 615 24.96 -2.17 -7.67
N SER A 616 23.74 -2.03 -8.17
CA SER A 616 22.53 -1.68 -7.39
C SER A 616 21.99 -2.84 -6.53
N PHE A 617 22.84 -3.46 -5.70
CA PHE A 617 22.47 -4.65 -4.91
C PHE A 617 21.97 -4.31 -3.50
N LEU A 618 22.27 -3.11 -2.99
CA LEU A 618 22.00 -2.72 -1.60
C LEU A 618 20.55 -2.28 -1.34
N SER A 619 19.80 -1.92 -2.38
CA SER A 619 18.46 -1.36 -2.26
C SER A 619 17.48 -2.04 -3.21
N PRO A 620 16.24 -2.31 -2.76
CA PRO A 620 15.18 -2.74 -3.65
C PRO A 620 14.87 -1.67 -4.71
N VAL A 621 14.98 -0.38 -4.36
CA VAL A 621 14.55 0.74 -5.20
C VAL A 621 15.59 1.10 -6.27
N GLY A 622 16.85 0.70 -6.09
CA GLY A 622 17.94 1.06 -7.00
C GLY A 622 17.81 0.49 -8.41
N HIS A 623 17.05 -0.60 -8.59
CA HIS A 623 16.79 -1.17 -9.91
C HIS A 623 15.38 -1.77 -10.00
N PRO A 624 14.62 -1.56 -11.09
CA PRO A 624 13.25 -2.08 -11.23
C PRO A 624 13.13 -3.60 -11.03
N ALA A 625 14.15 -4.36 -11.46
CA ALA A 625 14.18 -5.81 -11.26
C ALA A 625 14.20 -6.23 -9.77
N ASN A 626 14.86 -5.46 -8.90
CA ASN A 626 14.91 -5.73 -7.47
C ASN A 626 13.54 -5.51 -6.84
N VAL A 627 12.87 -4.40 -7.18
CA VAL A 627 11.49 -4.11 -6.73
C VAL A 627 10.53 -5.23 -7.13
N LEU A 628 10.66 -5.74 -8.36
CA LEU A 628 9.74 -6.73 -8.91
C LEU A 628 9.77 -8.07 -8.14
N VAL A 629 10.93 -8.48 -7.64
CA VAL A 629 11.05 -9.72 -6.85
C VAL A 629 10.75 -9.54 -5.37
N MET A 630 10.67 -8.29 -4.91
CA MET A 630 10.47 -7.96 -3.50
C MET A 630 9.19 -8.62 -2.97
N GLY A 631 8.06 -8.41 -3.67
CA GLY A 631 6.76 -8.99 -3.34
C GLY A 631 6.69 -10.51 -3.39
N PRO A 632 6.95 -11.14 -4.54
CA PRO A 632 6.92 -12.60 -4.70
C PRO A 632 7.91 -13.33 -3.80
N GLY A 633 9.07 -12.73 -3.53
CA GLY A 633 10.09 -13.29 -2.67
C GLY A 633 9.88 -13.03 -1.18
N GLY A 634 8.98 -12.14 -0.78
CA GLY A 634 8.81 -11.81 0.63
C GLY A 634 10.02 -11.09 1.25
N TYR A 635 10.77 -10.34 0.45
CA TYR A 635 12.01 -9.68 0.90
C TYR A 635 11.74 -8.36 1.63
N ARG A 636 12.52 -8.06 2.66
CA ARG A 636 12.55 -6.76 3.33
C ARG A 636 13.73 -5.96 2.80
N PHE A 637 13.69 -4.64 2.98
CA PHE A 637 14.83 -3.77 2.65
C PHE A 637 16.14 -4.28 3.29
N ALA A 638 16.08 -4.72 4.55
CA ALA A 638 17.22 -5.30 5.26
C ALA A 638 17.79 -6.57 4.60
N ASP A 639 16.99 -7.35 3.87
CA ASP A 639 17.48 -8.54 3.17
C ASP A 639 18.39 -8.16 1.98
N TYR A 640 18.11 -7.04 1.30
CA TYR A 640 18.98 -6.51 0.23
C TYR A 640 20.31 -6.03 0.78
N ILE A 641 20.32 -5.28 1.89
CA ILE A 641 21.58 -4.88 2.53
C ILE A 641 22.36 -6.12 2.99
N LYS A 642 21.70 -7.06 3.65
CA LYS A 642 22.35 -8.25 4.24
C LYS A 642 23.06 -9.11 3.20
N VAL A 643 22.49 -9.29 2.01
CA VAL A 643 23.09 -10.09 0.93
C VAL A 643 23.94 -9.22 0.00
N GLY A 644 23.47 -8.02 -0.30
CA GLY A 644 24.09 -7.09 -1.24
C GLY A 644 25.39 -6.49 -0.72
N LEU A 645 25.50 -6.14 0.56
CA LEU A 645 26.71 -5.50 1.10
C LEU A 645 27.93 -6.42 1.01
N PRO A 646 27.88 -7.69 1.46
CA PRO A 646 29.02 -8.58 1.29
C PRO A 646 29.31 -8.87 -0.20
N LEU A 647 28.28 -8.95 -1.05
CA LEU A 647 28.48 -9.11 -2.50
C LEU A 647 29.24 -7.92 -3.08
N VAL A 648 28.81 -6.69 -2.80
CA VAL A 648 29.46 -5.46 -3.27
C VAL A 648 30.92 -5.38 -2.83
N VAL A 649 31.25 -5.83 -1.61
CA VAL A 649 32.65 -5.89 -1.15
C VAL A 649 33.46 -6.88 -1.99
N VAL A 650 32.91 -8.04 -2.33
CA VAL A 650 33.56 -9.00 -3.25
C VAL A 650 33.74 -8.37 -4.63
N LEU A 651 32.71 -7.72 -5.16
CA LEU A 651 32.80 -7.08 -6.47
C LEU A 651 33.82 -5.94 -6.48
N LEU A 652 33.87 -5.12 -5.43
CA LEU A 652 34.86 -4.06 -5.29
C LEU A 652 36.28 -4.62 -5.36
N ALA A 653 36.58 -5.68 -4.59
CA ALA A 653 37.89 -6.32 -4.62
C ALA A 653 38.24 -6.87 -6.02
N VAL A 654 37.27 -7.48 -6.70
CA VAL A 654 37.45 -8.01 -8.06
C VAL A 654 37.63 -6.88 -9.06
N VAL A 655 36.84 -5.81 -9.01
CA VAL A 655 36.96 -4.67 -9.93
C VAL A 655 38.31 -3.99 -9.77
N VAL A 656 38.74 -3.71 -8.53
CA VAL A 656 40.02 -3.04 -8.26
C VAL A 656 41.22 -3.87 -8.70
N THR A 657 41.11 -5.20 -8.73
CA THR A 657 42.20 -6.08 -9.16
C THR A 657 42.12 -6.43 -10.65
N ALA A 658 40.94 -6.76 -11.16
CA ALA A 658 40.72 -7.26 -12.52
C ALA A 658 40.71 -6.14 -13.56
N VAL A 659 40.12 -4.97 -13.28
CA VAL A 659 40.07 -3.89 -14.27
C VAL A 659 41.48 -3.41 -14.65
N PRO A 660 42.40 -3.12 -13.71
CA PRO A 660 43.76 -2.70 -14.05
C PRO A 660 44.58 -3.74 -14.82
N LEU A 661 44.23 -5.03 -14.73
CA LEU A 661 44.90 -6.11 -15.48
C LEU A 661 44.56 -6.07 -16.98
N PHE A 662 43.34 -5.68 -17.34
CA PHE A 662 42.90 -5.58 -18.74
C PHE A 662 43.05 -4.16 -19.29
N TRP A 663 42.90 -3.16 -18.43
CA TRP A 663 43.03 -1.75 -18.74
C TRP A 663 44.06 -1.16 -17.77
N PRO A 664 45.35 -1.08 -18.14
CA PRO A 664 46.36 -0.53 -17.24
C PRO A 664 46.17 0.98 -17.03
N PHE A 665 46.58 1.43 -15.84
CA PHE A 665 46.71 2.85 -15.50
C PHE A 665 47.77 3.55 -16.33
#